data_AF-N8ZXD1-F1
#
_entry.id   AF-N8ZXD1-F1
#
_cell.length_a   1.000
_cell.length_b   1.000
_cell.length_c   1.000
_cell.angle_alpha   90.00
_cell.angle_beta   90.00
_cell.angle_gamma   90.00
#
_symmetry.space_group_name_H-M   'P 1'
#
loop_
_entity.id
_entity.type
_entity.pdbx_description
1 polymer ?
#
loop_
_entity_poly.entity_id
_entity_poly.type
_entity_poly.pdbx_seq_one_letter_code
_entity_poly.pdbx_strand_id
1 'polypeptide(L)'
;ELNNTINNTKTELNTKIDNTKTELENKGLNFAGNTGADVHRKLGDKLNIVGGADAATSMDKTSGENVITRTTKDGIQIELLKDAKFDSITTGDSVLNDNGLTIKDGASITKDGINAGNKVISNVADGAITNGSKDAVNGGQVKNISDSIKNSIGGNTTVNPDSSITTNNIGGTGKNNIHDAIKSVDDKVTSGVNDLTDKGLSFAGNTGADVHRKLGDKLNIVGGADAATPADKTSGENVITRTTTDGIQIELLKDAKFDSITTGDSVLNNNGLTIKDGASITKDGINAGNKAITNVADGVNGKDAVNVDQMTKVKDGLDGKITDTNTKLDDAKKDLGNQIVDTNKKLDDTKQDLGNQIKDTNNKLNDTKDQLTTQITDTKTELNNTINNTKTELNTKIDNTKTELENKGLNFAGNAGADVHRKLGDKLNIVGGADAATPADKTSGENVITRTTADGIQIELLKDAKFDSIKTGDSVLNNNGLTIKDGASITKDGINAGNKVISNVADGVNSKDAVNKGQLDQLAAKQKDSDDSAVKYNDPKSKDKVTLQGKDGTTLDNVKDGHISAGSKEAVNGGQIHNIADSIKNSIGGNTTVNPDGSITTNNIGGTGKHNINDAIAEVKDSAIKAKTTVTEGDNVVVKETTNKDGSTNFEVSTKKDLTLDSITTGDTVLNNNGLTIKDGASITKDGINAGNKKITNVADGAIANGSKDAVNGGQIQNISESIKNSIGGNTTVNPDGSITTNNIGGTGKNNINDAIKSVDDKVTNGVNDLTNKGLNFGANDQKASDGKSVHRKLGDTLNIVGGADADTAEDKTSGENIITRTTEDGVKIELLKDAKFDSVTTGNTVLNNNGLTIKGGPSITINGIDAGAKKITNVADGVDAKDAVNKGQLDKQISDVKDQIGKQIGDLSDNTVKYDKDKDGNVDKNSVTLGGGKGTNLKNVADGKVAEGSKDAVNGGQLWNVQKKVDQNSNDIQNIQNNIENINNGKSGLVQQQKPNGEITVGKDTGGTSINMAGKDSDRVIQGVKEGEIKAGSNHAVNGGQIHNISESIKNSIGGNTSINADGSITTKDIGGTGKNNINDAIGALNQSNQDLGNKINNLGDQLQQVFYDTNKRIDNLEDKMSAGIAATAALEQAPFVPGKLTMAVGAAYYNDQNAVGVTFRRTADNGRWSLTTGAALGSQGSPLVRIGVSTIID
;
A
#
# COMPACT_ATOMS: atom_id res chain seq x y z
N GLU A 1 4.26 25.65 -51.59
CA GLU A 1 5.00 24.37 -51.65
C GLU A 1 4.53 23.33 -50.64
N LEU A 2 4.25 23.70 -49.37
CA LEU A 2 4.11 22.77 -48.23
C LEU A 2 3.37 21.44 -48.49
N ASN A 3 2.19 21.46 -49.15
CA ASN A 3 1.45 20.23 -49.47
C ASN A 3 2.19 19.28 -50.44
N ASN A 4 3.02 19.81 -51.34
CA ASN A 4 3.85 18.99 -52.23
C ASN A 4 5.02 18.37 -51.47
N THR A 5 5.61 19.10 -50.50
CA THR A 5 6.62 18.55 -49.60
C THR A 5 6.03 17.40 -48.78
N ILE A 6 4.86 17.60 -48.16
CA ILE A 6 4.15 16.58 -47.39
C ILE A 6 3.83 15.34 -48.25
N ASN A 7 3.30 15.53 -49.47
CA ASN A 7 2.97 14.41 -50.36
C ASN A 7 4.21 13.66 -50.87
N ASN A 8 5.31 14.35 -51.17
CA ASN A 8 6.57 13.72 -51.57
C ASN A 8 7.16 12.91 -50.41
N THR A 9 7.26 13.48 -49.20
CA THR A 9 7.74 12.75 -48.01
C THR A 9 6.85 11.56 -47.67
N LYS A 10 5.52 11.68 -47.79
CA LYS A 10 4.58 10.56 -47.60
C LYS A 10 4.79 9.45 -48.64
N THR A 11 5.04 9.81 -49.90
CA THR A 11 5.31 8.85 -50.97
C THR A 11 6.63 8.12 -50.72
N GLU A 12 7.70 8.86 -50.42
CA GLU A 12 9.02 8.29 -50.13
C GLU A 12 9.03 7.39 -48.88
N LEU A 13 8.26 7.76 -47.84
CA LEU A 13 8.08 6.95 -46.63
C LEU A 13 7.33 5.65 -46.94
N ASN A 14 6.23 5.71 -47.71
CA ASN A 14 5.51 4.52 -48.15
C ASN A 14 6.41 3.60 -48.98
N THR A 15 7.16 4.12 -49.95
CA THR A 15 8.11 3.31 -50.74
C THR A 15 9.19 2.66 -49.88
N LYS A 16 9.68 3.33 -48.82
CA LYS A 16 10.60 2.72 -47.84
C LYS A 16 9.94 1.62 -47.00
N ILE A 17 8.67 1.77 -46.62
CA ILE A 17 7.89 0.75 -45.92
C ILE A 17 7.67 -0.48 -46.82
N ASP A 18 7.20 -0.28 -48.06
CA ASP A 18 6.93 -1.37 -49.02
C ASP A 18 8.20 -2.12 -49.43
N ASN A 19 9.32 -1.42 -49.62
CA ASN A 19 10.62 -2.05 -49.87
C ASN A 19 11.10 -2.87 -48.66
N THR A 20 10.93 -2.34 -47.44
CA THR A 20 11.31 -3.03 -46.19
C THR A 20 10.46 -4.28 -45.96
N LYS A 21 9.15 -4.20 -46.23
CA LYS A 21 8.23 -5.34 -46.26
C LYS A 21 8.68 -6.40 -47.27
N THR A 22 9.02 -5.97 -48.48
CA THR A 22 9.52 -6.87 -49.55
C THR A 22 10.84 -7.53 -49.17
N GLU A 23 11.73 -6.86 -48.43
CA GLU A 23 12.93 -7.52 -47.87
C GLU A 23 12.60 -8.57 -46.80
N LEU A 24 11.66 -8.29 -45.88
CA LEU A 24 11.27 -9.27 -44.85
C LEU A 24 10.61 -10.51 -45.47
N GLU A 25 9.70 -10.34 -46.42
CA GLU A 25 9.01 -11.45 -47.11
C GLU A 25 9.97 -12.37 -47.87
N ASN A 26 11.14 -11.88 -48.30
CA ASN A 26 12.13 -12.65 -49.05
C ASN A 26 13.32 -13.17 -48.22
N LYS A 27 13.47 -12.79 -46.93
CA LYS A 27 14.61 -13.25 -46.10
C LYS A 27 14.42 -14.62 -45.46
N GLY A 28 13.17 -15.03 -45.19
CA GLY A 28 12.79 -16.41 -44.86
C GLY A 28 13.55 -17.09 -43.72
N LEU A 29 13.60 -18.43 -43.77
CA LEU A 29 14.33 -19.33 -42.89
C LEU A 29 14.98 -20.47 -43.70
N ASN A 30 16.15 -20.93 -43.27
CA ASN A 30 16.84 -22.10 -43.82
C ASN A 30 16.74 -23.29 -42.86
N PHE A 31 16.60 -24.50 -43.39
CA PHE A 31 16.51 -25.74 -42.63
C PHE A 31 17.49 -26.79 -43.17
N ALA A 32 18.32 -27.35 -42.29
CA ALA A 32 19.30 -28.39 -42.61
C ALA A 32 18.98 -29.70 -41.87
N GLY A 33 19.70 -30.77 -42.21
CA GLY A 33 19.63 -32.08 -41.55
C GLY A 33 20.96 -32.82 -41.67
N ASN A 34 21.09 -33.97 -40.99
CA ASN A 34 22.33 -34.75 -40.91
C ASN A 34 22.82 -35.21 -42.29
N THR A 35 21.90 -35.35 -43.26
CA THR A 35 22.20 -35.59 -44.68
C THR A 35 21.30 -34.76 -45.60
N GLY A 36 21.79 -34.40 -46.78
CA GLY A 36 21.03 -33.62 -47.79
C GLY A 36 21.60 -32.22 -48.02
N ALA A 37 20.76 -31.30 -48.50
CA ALA A 37 21.08 -29.90 -48.74
C ALA A 37 20.00 -28.98 -48.14
N ASP A 38 20.38 -27.75 -47.78
CA ASP A 38 19.51 -26.81 -47.06
C ASP A 38 18.21 -26.48 -47.82
N VAL A 39 17.10 -26.44 -47.09
CA VAL A 39 15.76 -26.10 -47.59
C VAL A 39 15.39 -24.70 -47.11
N HIS A 40 15.19 -23.77 -48.05
CA HIS A 40 14.69 -22.43 -47.75
C HIS A 40 13.16 -22.35 -47.77
N ARG A 41 12.56 -21.60 -46.84
CA ARG A 41 11.13 -21.29 -46.76
C ARG A 41 10.93 -19.81 -46.42
N LYS A 42 10.03 -19.12 -47.11
CA LYS A 42 9.67 -17.72 -46.82
C LYS A 42 8.81 -17.62 -45.56
N LEU A 43 8.67 -16.42 -45.00
CA LEU A 43 7.76 -16.18 -43.88
C LEU A 43 6.32 -16.46 -44.31
N GLY A 44 5.73 -17.53 -43.76
CA GLY A 44 4.39 -18.02 -44.10
C GLY A 44 4.36 -19.30 -44.96
N ASP A 45 5.49 -19.75 -45.50
CA ASP A 45 5.58 -21.03 -46.22
C ASP A 45 5.47 -22.22 -45.25
N LYS A 46 4.84 -23.32 -45.72
CA LYS A 46 4.77 -24.57 -44.96
C LYS A 46 6.04 -25.41 -45.16
N LEU A 47 6.72 -25.78 -44.08
CA LEU A 47 7.68 -26.89 -44.04
C LEU A 47 6.93 -28.20 -43.68
N ASN A 48 7.18 -29.28 -44.41
CA ASN A 48 6.74 -30.62 -44.00
C ASN A 48 7.85 -31.32 -43.20
N ILE A 49 7.50 -32.02 -42.12
CA ILE A 49 8.40 -32.92 -41.42
C ILE A 49 7.70 -34.27 -41.33
N VAL A 50 8.36 -35.35 -41.76
CA VAL A 50 7.78 -36.70 -41.88
C VAL A 50 8.68 -37.75 -41.23
N GLY A 51 8.07 -38.69 -40.50
CA GLY A 51 8.76 -39.85 -39.93
C GLY A 51 8.68 -41.06 -40.86
N GLY A 52 9.75 -41.85 -40.93
CA GLY A 52 9.84 -43.04 -41.78
C GLY A 52 10.73 -44.14 -41.19
N ALA A 53 10.69 -45.31 -41.83
CA ALA A 53 11.55 -46.45 -41.52
C ALA A 53 11.93 -47.17 -42.82
N ASP A 54 12.76 -46.52 -43.64
CA ASP A 54 13.16 -47.03 -44.96
C ASP A 54 14.46 -47.87 -44.92
N ALA A 55 14.73 -48.58 -46.02
CA ALA A 55 15.65 -49.71 -46.07
C ALA A 55 17.10 -49.34 -46.45
N ALA A 56 17.87 -48.89 -45.46
CA ALA A 56 19.33 -49.03 -45.36
C ALA A 56 20.15 -48.80 -46.65
N THR A 57 20.40 -47.54 -46.98
CA THR A 57 21.38 -47.14 -48.01
C THR A 57 22.82 -47.22 -47.48
N SER A 58 23.81 -47.11 -48.36
CA SER A 58 25.23 -47.19 -47.99
C SER A 58 25.74 -45.98 -47.17
N MET A 59 25.07 -44.83 -47.25
CA MET A 59 25.40 -43.63 -46.46
C MET A 59 25.02 -43.77 -44.98
N ASP A 60 24.03 -44.59 -44.66
CA ASP A 60 23.43 -44.61 -43.32
C ASP A 60 24.33 -45.28 -42.27
N LYS A 61 25.36 -46.02 -42.73
CA LYS A 61 26.33 -46.73 -41.87
C LYS A 61 27.41 -45.85 -41.26
N THR A 62 27.56 -44.59 -41.68
CA THR A 62 28.59 -43.67 -41.16
C THR A 62 28.06 -42.69 -40.11
N SER A 63 26.76 -42.70 -39.79
CA SER A 63 26.14 -41.65 -38.96
C SER A 63 26.56 -41.64 -37.49
N GLY A 64 27.01 -42.77 -36.93
CA GLY A 64 27.33 -42.93 -35.50
C GLY A 64 26.11 -42.95 -34.55
N GLU A 65 25.10 -42.15 -34.88
CA GLU A 65 23.83 -41.98 -34.16
C GLU A 65 22.75 -43.01 -34.54
N ASN A 66 21.79 -43.22 -33.64
CA ASN A 66 20.63 -44.10 -33.86
C ASN A 66 19.51 -43.47 -34.70
N VAL A 67 19.47 -42.13 -34.83
CA VAL A 67 18.47 -41.39 -35.61
C VAL A 67 19.15 -40.63 -36.76
N ILE A 68 18.54 -40.70 -37.93
CA ILE A 68 18.98 -40.03 -39.15
C ILE A 68 17.95 -38.96 -39.51
N THR A 69 18.41 -37.73 -39.73
CA THR A 69 17.60 -36.67 -40.36
C THR A 69 18.11 -36.41 -41.77
N ARG A 70 17.18 -36.24 -42.72
CA ARG A 70 17.50 -36.01 -44.13
C ARG A 70 16.62 -34.91 -44.71
N THR A 71 17.21 -33.89 -45.32
CA THR A 71 16.42 -32.90 -46.07
C THR A 71 15.99 -33.47 -47.42
N THR A 72 14.75 -33.17 -47.79
CA THR A 72 14.12 -33.49 -49.07
C THR A 72 13.60 -32.21 -49.70
N LYS A 73 13.18 -32.25 -50.97
CA LYS A 73 12.65 -31.07 -51.68
C LYS A 73 11.41 -30.47 -50.99
N ASP A 74 10.66 -31.29 -50.26
CA ASP A 74 9.41 -30.91 -49.62
C ASP A 74 9.57 -30.60 -48.11
N GLY A 75 10.67 -31.01 -47.49
CA GLY A 75 11.01 -30.66 -46.10
C GLY A 75 12.05 -31.58 -45.46
N ILE A 76 11.75 -32.15 -44.29
CA ILE A 76 12.69 -33.02 -43.53
C ILE A 76 12.07 -34.40 -43.30
N GLN A 77 12.86 -35.46 -43.49
CA GLN A 77 12.56 -36.85 -43.16
C GLN A 77 13.38 -37.29 -41.94
N ILE A 78 12.79 -38.07 -41.03
CA ILE A 78 13.41 -38.53 -39.77
C ILE A 78 13.21 -40.04 -39.61
N GLU A 79 14.29 -40.80 -39.37
CA GLU A 79 14.32 -42.26 -39.43
C GLU A 79 15.20 -42.90 -38.34
N LEU A 80 14.99 -44.18 -38.04
CA LEU A 80 15.78 -44.98 -37.08
C LEU A 80 16.74 -45.95 -37.79
N LEU A 81 17.93 -46.15 -37.23
CA LEU A 81 18.93 -47.08 -37.74
C LEU A 81 18.48 -48.55 -37.53
N LYS A 82 18.64 -49.39 -38.57
CA LYS A 82 18.23 -50.80 -38.55
C LYS A 82 18.87 -51.63 -37.42
N ASP A 83 20.18 -51.43 -37.21
CA ASP A 83 20.97 -52.15 -36.20
C ASP A 83 21.30 -51.19 -35.03
N ALA A 84 20.29 -50.47 -34.53
CA ALA A 84 20.43 -49.48 -33.47
C ALA A 84 21.02 -50.06 -32.17
N LYS A 85 21.80 -49.24 -31.46
CA LYS A 85 22.55 -49.65 -30.25
C LYS A 85 22.16 -48.80 -29.06
N PHE A 86 21.82 -49.44 -27.95
CA PHE A 86 21.40 -48.80 -26.71
C PHE A 86 22.25 -49.35 -25.56
N ASP A 87 22.67 -48.48 -24.64
CA ASP A 87 23.47 -48.89 -23.47
C ASP A 87 22.56 -49.56 -22.42
N SER A 88 21.28 -49.15 -22.36
CA SER A 88 20.20 -49.91 -21.71
C SER A 88 18.84 -49.66 -22.39
N ILE A 89 17.88 -50.57 -22.17
CA ILE A 89 16.49 -50.37 -22.56
C ILE A 89 15.60 -50.57 -21.34
N THR A 90 14.84 -49.53 -20.98
CA THR A 90 13.82 -49.56 -19.94
C THR A 90 12.44 -49.59 -20.59
N THR A 91 11.67 -50.65 -20.34
CA THR A 91 10.26 -50.75 -20.74
C THR A 91 9.38 -50.80 -19.50
N GLY A 92 8.87 -49.63 -19.07
CA GLY A 92 8.26 -49.47 -17.74
C GLY A 92 9.21 -49.91 -16.63
N ASP A 93 8.89 -51.02 -15.96
CA ASP A 93 9.71 -51.63 -14.88
C ASP A 93 10.72 -52.68 -15.38
N SER A 94 10.69 -53.07 -16.66
CA SER A 94 11.57 -54.10 -17.22
C SER A 94 12.79 -53.47 -17.87
N VAL A 95 13.97 -53.66 -17.27
CA VAL A 95 15.26 -53.20 -17.80
C VAL A 95 16.02 -54.37 -18.40
N LEU A 96 16.46 -54.20 -19.65
CA LEU A 96 17.41 -55.09 -20.33
C LEU A 96 18.73 -54.34 -20.54
N ASN A 97 19.83 -54.90 -20.04
CA ASN A 97 21.18 -54.34 -20.15
C ASN A 97 22.25 -55.45 -20.09
N ASP A 98 23.53 -55.06 -20.03
CA ASP A 98 24.68 -55.96 -19.96
C ASP A 98 24.66 -56.99 -18.82
N ASN A 99 23.83 -56.84 -17.78
CA ASN A 99 23.70 -57.83 -16.71
C ASN A 99 22.61 -58.89 -16.97
N GLY A 100 21.75 -58.68 -17.98
CA GLY A 100 20.62 -59.55 -18.31
C GLY A 100 19.27 -58.81 -18.26
N LEU A 101 18.20 -59.56 -17.97
CA LEU A 101 16.85 -59.03 -17.80
C LEU A 101 16.53 -58.88 -16.31
N THR A 102 16.28 -57.64 -15.88
CA THR A 102 15.78 -57.34 -14.54
C THR A 102 14.41 -56.68 -14.63
N ILE A 103 13.38 -57.30 -14.05
CA ILE A 103 12.05 -56.68 -13.91
C ILE A 103 11.96 -56.15 -12.48
N LYS A 104 11.79 -54.84 -12.32
CA LYS A 104 11.59 -54.23 -11.01
C LYS A 104 10.33 -54.80 -10.35
N ASP A 105 10.48 -55.21 -9.10
CA ASP A 105 9.49 -55.92 -8.28
C ASP A 105 8.97 -57.25 -8.89
N GLY A 106 9.63 -57.77 -9.92
CA GLY A 106 9.30 -59.00 -10.67
C GLY A 106 10.45 -60.00 -10.75
N ALA A 107 10.33 -60.99 -11.64
CA ALA A 107 11.38 -61.99 -11.86
C ALA A 107 12.56 -61.45 -12.69
N SER A 108 13.73 -62.08 -12.58
CA SER A 108 14.94 -61.71 -13.34
C SER A 108 15.76 -62.92 -13.78
N ILE A 109 16.50 -62.73 -14.87
CA ILE A 109 17.64 -63.57 -15.26
C ILE A 109 18.85 -62.66 -15.35
N THR A 110 19.82 -62.91 -14.47
CA THR A 110 21.11 -62.20 -14.45
C THR A 110 22.26 -63.20 -14.58
N LYS A 111 23.49 -62.71 -14.61
CA LYS A 111 24.71 -63.54 -14.56
C LYS A 111 24.82 -64.39 -13.28
N ASP A 112 24.11 -64.00 -12.22
CA ASP A 112 24.04 -64.73 -10.94
C ASP A 112 23.00 -65.87 -10.96
N GLY A 113 22.16 -65.93 -12.00
CA GLY A 113 21.18 -67.00 -12.21
C GLY A 113 19.74 -66.51 -12.38
N ILE A 114 18.79 -67.36 -12.00
CA ILE A 114 17.35 -67.14 -12.12
C ILE A 114 16.80 -66.75 -10.75
N ASN A 115 16.12 -65.60 -10.65
CA ASN A 115 15.42 -65.17 -9.45
C ASN A 115 13.93 -64.94 -9.77
N ALA A 116 13.04 -65.64 -9.06
CA ALA A 116 11.59 -65.51 -9.27
C ALA A 116 10.98 -64.23 -8.68
N GLY A 117 11.76 -63.34 -8.06
CA GLY A 117 11.25 -62.06 -7.54
C GLY A 117 10.26 -62.20 -6.38
N ASN A 118 10.44 -63.24 -5.55
CA ASN A 118 9.46 -63.72 -4.56
C ASN A 118 8.07 -64.08 -5.14
N LYS A 119 7.98 -64.36 -6.44
CA LYS A 119 6.75 -64.85 -7.11
C LYS A 119 6.75 -66.38 -7.23
N VAL A 120 5.59 -66.92 -7.59
CA VAL A 120 5.41 -68.36 -7.83
C VAL A 120 6.05 -68.74 -9.17
N ILE A 121 6.78 -69.86 -9.19
CA ILE A 121 7.16 -70.52 -10.43
C ILE A 121 5.99 -71.42 -10.85
N SER A 122 5.33 -71.04 -11.93
CA SER A 122 4.03 -71.57 -12.36
C SER A 122 4.14 -72.60 -13.49
N ASN A 123 3.11 -73.46 -13.59
CA ASN A 123 2.99 -74.50 -14.62
C ASN A 123 4.18 -75.47 -14.68
N VAL A 124 4.72 -75.84 -13.50
CA VAL A 124 5.78 -76.83 -13.32
C VAL A 124 5.18 -78.23 -13.24
N ALA A 125 5.51 -79.09 -14.20
CA ALA A 125 5.08 -80.49 -14.21
C ALA A 125 5.76 -81.33 -13.10
N ASP A 126 5.06 -82.34 -12.59
CA ASP A 126 5.48 -83.19 -11.45
C ASP A 126 6.92 -83.73 -11.56
N GLY A 127 7.68 -83.55 -10.48
CA GLY A 127 9.02 -84.10 -10.31
C GLY A 127 9.01 -85.50 -9.69
N ALA A 128 10.03 -86.33 -9.97
CA ALA A 128 10.10 -87.66 -9.37
C ALA A 128 10.51 -87.60 -7.89
N ILE A 129 9.67 -88.11 -6.96
CA ILE A 129 9.99 -88.23 -5.53
C ILE A 129 10.75 -89.55 -5.29
N THR A 130 12.04 -89.53 -5.61
CA THR A 130 12.95 -90.67 -5.41
C THR A 130 14.31 -90.18 -4.94
N ASN A 131 15.04 -91.03 -4.22
CA ASN A 131 16.38 -90.70 -3.72
C ASN A 131 17.31 -90.24 -4.85
N GLY A 132 17.88 -89.04 -4.73
CA GLY A 132 18.80 -88.45 -5.71
C GLY A 132 18.16 -87.66 -6.86
N SER A 133 16.83 -87.55 -6.94
CA SER A 133 16.12 -86.80 -7.99
C SER A 133 16.49 -85.30 -8.02
N LYS A 134 16.59 -84.71 -9.23
CA LYS A 134 16.92 -83.29 -9.49
C LYS A 134 15.85 -82.55 -10.32
N ASP A 135 14.66 -83.12 -10.40
CA ASP A 135 13.46 -82.42 -10.85
C ASP A 135 12.91 -81.57 -9.69
N ALA A 136 12.48 -80.33 -9.98
CA ALA A 136 11.66 -79.57 -9.03
C ALA A 136 10.35 -80.30 -8.73
N VAL A 137 9.92 -80.29 -7.46
CA VAL A 137 8.57 -80.73 -7.07
C VAL A 137 7.60 -79.55 -7.03
N ASN A 138 6.32 -79.80 -7.28
CA ASN A 138 5.28 -78.76 -7.21
C ASN A 138 4.44 -78.86 -5.91
N GLY A 139 3.62 -77.84 -5.66
CA GLY A 139 2.82 -77.73 -4.43
C GLY A 139 1.78 -78.84 -4.24
N GLY A 140 1.31 -79.49 -5.30
CA GLY A 140 0.39 -80.64 -5.18
C GLY A 140 1.06 -81.83 -4.50
N GLN A 141 2.33 -82.08 -4.83
CA GLN A 141 3.15 -83.14 -4.25
C GLN A 141 3.41 -82.89 -2.76
N VAL A 142 3.75 -81.66 -2.37
CA VAL A 142 3.97 -81.27 -0.97
C VAL A 142 2.67 -81.39 -0.14
N LYS A 143 1.53 -80.97 -0.72
CA LYS A 143 0.23 -80.99 -0.03
C LYS A 143 -0.23 -82.39 0.36
N ASN A 144 -0.05 -83.40 -0.50
CA ASN A 144 -0.44 -84.79 -0.22
C ASN A 144 0.23 -85.35 1.05
N ILE A 145 1.49 -84.99 1.26
CA ILE A 145 2.28 -85.38 2.43
C ILE A 145 1.76 -84.65 3.67
N SER A 146 1.49 -83.34 3.56
CA SER A 146 0.92 -82.55 4.65
C SER A 146 -0.47 -83.05 5.09
N ASP A 147 -1.35 -83.44 4.16
CA ASP A 147 -2.67 -84.01 4.48
C ASP A 147 -2.54 -85.35 5.24
N SER A 148 -1.53 -86.15 4.92
CA SER A 148 -1.23 -87.40 5.61
C SER A 148 -0.84 -87.18 7.07
N ILE A 149 0.01 -86.18 7.32
CA ILE A 149 0.46 -85.81 8.67
C ILE A 149 -0.69 -85.19 9.47
N LYS A 150 -1.51 -84.31 8.85
CA LYS A 150 -2.75 -83.79 9.44
C LYS A 150 -3.64 -84.92 9.94
N ASN A 151 -3.91 -85.92 9.10
CA ASN A 151 -4.80 -87.04 9.44
C ASN A 151 -4.25 -87.85 10.62
N SER A 152 -2.92 -87.91 10.76
CA SER A 152 -2.22 -88.61 11.84
C SER A 152 -2.30 -87.88 13.20
N ILE A 153 -2.34 -86.54 13.21
CA ILE A 153 -2.53 -85.75 14.45
C ILE A 153 -4.03 -85.58 14.76
N GLY A 154 -4.86 -85.36 13.74
CA GLY A 154 -6.32 -85.36 13.77
C GLY A 154 -6.96 -84.22 14.57
N GLY A 155 -8.23 -84.40 14.92
CA GLY A 155 -9.05 -83.36 15.53
C GLY A 155 -9.14 -82.11 14.66
N ASN A 156 -8.96 -80.94 15.26
CA ASN A 156 -8.98 -79.65 14.58
C ASN A 156 -7.63 -79.27 13.93
N THR A 157 -6.83 -80.26 13.55
CA THR A 157 -5.57 -80.04 12.80
C THR A 157 -5.88 -79.69 11.35
N THR A 158 -5.27 -78.62 10.85
CA THR A 158 -5.38 -78.17 9.46
C THR A 158 -4.05 -78.28 8.73
N VAL A 159 -4.10 -78.74 7.48
CA VAL A 159 -3.12 -78.33 6.47
C VAL A 159 -3.56 -76.94 6.04
N ASN A 160 -2.69 -75.98 6.24
CA ASN A 160 -2.90 -74.60 5.84
C ASN A 160 -2.63 -74.46 4.32
N PRO A 161 -3.05 -73.35 3.68
CA PRO A 161 -2.85 -73.16 2.23
C PRO A 161 -1.38 -73.17 1.78
N ASP A 162 -0.43 -72.86 2.68
CA ASP A 162 1.03 -72.95 2.48
C ASP A 162 1.60 -74.36 2.71
N SER A 163 0.74 -75.36 2.91
CA SER A 163 1.06 -76.73 3.32
C SER A 163 1.73 -76.88 4.70
N SER A 164 1.84 -75.80 5.50
CA SER A 164 2.16 -75.91 6.92
C SER A 164 1.04 -76.59 7.69
N ILE A 165 1.34 -77.12 8.88
CA ILE A 165 0.38 -77.87 9.68
C ILE A 165 0.12 -77.12 10.98
N THR A 166 -1.10 -76.60 11.14
CA THR A 166 -1.53 -75.99 12.40
C THR A 166 -2.37 -76.99 13.19
N THR A 167 -1.85 -77.34 14.35
CA THR A 167 -2.56 -78.09 15.38
C THR A 167 -3.19 -77.09 16.35
N ASN A 168 -4.49 -77.19 16.62
CA ASN A 168 -5.22 -76.26 17.49
C ASN A 168 -6.12 -77.03 18.45
N ASN A 169 -6.13 -76.61 19.72
CA ASN A 169 -6.96 -77.16 20.78
C ASN A 169 -6.82 -78.70 20.90
N ILE A 170 -5.59 -79.20 20.87
CA ILE A 170 -5.30 -80.64 20.87
C ILE A 170 -5.87 -81.23 22.16
N GLY A 171 -6.85 -82.12 22.00
CA GLY A 171 -7.53 -82.74 23.13
C GLY A 171 -8.48 -81.81 23.90
N GLY A 172 -8.98 -80.72 23.33
CA GLY A 172 -9.86 -79.78 24.04
C GLY A 172 -9.17 -78.95 25.14
N THR A 173 -7.87 -79.13 25.33
CA THR A 173 -7.04 -78.56 26.40
C THR A 173 -6.82 -77.05 26.33
N GLY A 174 -7.20 -76.41 25.22
CA GLY A 174 -6.85 -75.03 24.90
C GLY A 174 -5.40 -74.85 24.41
N LYS A 175 -4.68 -75.93 24.08
CA LYS A 175 -3.27 -75.88 23.68
C LYS A 175 -3.04 -76.37 22.25
N ASN A 176 -1.99 -75.85 21.63
CA ASN A 176 -1.75 -75.96 20.20
C ASN A 176 -0.60 -76.90 19.84
N ASN A 177 0.10 -77.48 20.81
CA ASN A 177 1.04 -78.57 20.61
C ASN A 177 0.79 -79.71 21.60
N ILE A 178 1.34 -80.89 21.30
CA ILE A 178 1.02 -82.15 21.99
C ILE A 178 1.55 -82.15 23.43
N HIS A 179 2.70 -81.52 23.67
CA HIS A 179 3.34 -81.45 25.00
C HIS A 179 2.55 -80.55 25.95
N ASP A 180 2.28 -79.30 25.53
CA ASP A 180 1.55 -78.33 26.34
C ASP A 180 0.13 -78.79 26.61
N ALA A 181 -0.52 -79.47 25.65
CA ALA A 181 -1.84 -80.06 25.84
C ALA A 181 -1.87 -81.01 27.04
N ILE A 182 -0.92 -81.94 27.11
CA ILE A 182 -0.78 -82.87 28.24
C ILE A 182 -0.50 -82.10 29.54
N LYS A 183 0.42 -81.12 29.53
CA LYS A 183 0.74 -80.30 30.70
C LYS A 183 -0.45 -79.45 31.20
N SER A 184 -1.31 -78.99 30.29
CA SER A 184 -2.47 -78.16 30.64
C SER A 184 -3.49 -78.88 31.50
N VAL A 185 -3.63 -80.20 31.32
CA VAL A 185 -4.50 -81.05 32.15
C VAL A 185 -3.97 -81.11 33.58
N ASP A 186 -2.65 -81.20 33.72
CA ASP A 186 -1.92 -81.31 35.00
C ASP A 186 -1.94 -79.98 35.79
N ASP A 187 -1.66 -78.85 35.12
CA ASP A 187 -1.66 -77.50 35.71
C ASP A 187 -3.03 -77.10 36.28
N LYS A 188 -4.13 -77.52 35.62
CA LYS A 188 -5.52 -77.26 36.06
C LYS A 188 -5.81 -77.89 37.42
N VAL A 189 -5.32 -79.12 37.67
CA VAL A 189 -5.54 -79.84 38.93
C VAL A 189 -4.83 -79.11 40.07
N THR A 190 -3.57 -78.75 39.87
CA THR A 190 -2.72 -78.12 40.90
C THR A 190 -3.23 -76.72 41.29
N SER A 191 -3.65 -75.92 40.29
CA SER A 191 -4.04 -74.51 40.53
C SER A 191 -5.31 -74.36 41.36
N GLY A 192 -6.30 -75.23 41.15
CA GLY A 192 -7.63 -75.09 41.79
C GLY A 192 -7.65 -75.29 43.31
N VAL A 193 -6.66 -75.99 43.88
CA VAL A 193 -6.61 -76.32 45.31
C VAL A 193 -6.08 -75.15 46.15
N ASN A 194 -5.04 -74.46 45.68
CA ASN A 194 -4.42 -73.37 46.43
C ASN A 194 -5.34 -72.14 46.50
N ASP A 195 -6.05 -71.86 45.40
CA ASP A 195 -6.76 -70.61 45.16
C ASP A 195 -7.90 -70.31 46.18
N LEU A 196 -8.44 -71.35 46.83
CA LEU A 196 -9.50 -71.25 47.82
C LEU A 196 -9.03 -70.89 49.24
N THR A 197 -7.77 -71.21 49.58
CA THR A 197 -7.30 -71.26 50.99
C THR A 197 -6.75 -69.92 51.50
N ASP A 198 -6.25 -69.07 50.60
CA ASP A 198 -5.47 -67.89 50.97
C ASP A 198 -6.14 -66.53 50.73
N LYS A 199 -7.28 -66.47 50.03
CA LYS A 199 -7.77 -65.18 49.49
C LYS A 199 -8.60 -64.29 50.43
N GLY A 200 -9.41 -64.85 51.35
CA GLY A 200 -10.13 -64.08 52.39
C GLY A 200 -10.92 -62.84 51.90
N LEU A 201 -11.03 -61.81 52.73
CA LEU A 201 -11.54 -60.46 52.41
C LEU A 201 -10.74 -59.41 53.20
N SER A 202 -10.60 -58.19 52.66
CA SER A 202 -9.92 -57.07 53.32
C SER A 202 -10.83 -55.85 53.50
N PHE A 203 -10.48 -54.95 54.42
CA PHE A 203 -11.24 -53.71 54.69
C PHE A 203 -10.32 -52.50 54.89
N ALA A 204 -10.64 -51.35 54.28
CA ALA A 204 -9.83 -50.13 54.33
C ALA A 204 -10.64 -48.86 54.66
N GLY A 205 -9.95 -47.74 54.92
CA GLY A 205 -10.51 -46.40 55.18
C GLY A 205 -9.56 -45.30 54.73
N ASN A 206 -9.83 -44.00 54.97
CA ASN A 206 -8.98 -42.92 54.43
C ASN A 206 -7.53 -42.97 54.95
N THR A 207 -7.33 -43.49 56.16
CA THR A 207 -6.02 -43.56 56.83
C THR A 207 -5.88 -44.86 57.62
N GLY A 208 -4.65 -45.30 57.86
CA GLY A 208 -4.34 -46.61 58.44
C GLY A 208 -4.02 -47.66 57.36
N ALA A 209 -3.94 -48.93 57.76
CA ALA A 209 -3.64 -50.06 56.88
C ALA A 209 -4.84 -51.01 56.74
N ASP A 210 -4.94 -51.70 55.61
CA ASP A 210 -5.98 -52.70 55.34
C ASP A 210 -6.06 -53.79 56.42
N VAL A 211 -7.27 -54.08 56.87
CA VAL A 211 -7.56 -55.14 57.85
C VAL A 211 -8.04 -56.39 57.10
N HIS A 212 -7.14 -57.34 56.88
CA HIS A 212 -7.50 -58.63 56.28
C HIS A 212 -8.22 -59.56 57.26
N ARG A 213 -9.15 -60.36 56.74
CA ARG A 213 -10.02 -61.31 57.44
C ARG A 213 -10.18 -62.54 56.56
N LYS A 214 -9.72 -63.71 57.01
CA LYS A 214 -10.02 -64.98 56.31
C LYS A 214 -11.50 -65.34 56.49
N LEU A 215 -12.01 -66.27 55.69
CA LEU A 215 -13.42 -66.65 55.70
C LEU A 215 -13.80 -67.32 57.04
N GLY A 216 -14.24 -66.49 58.00
CA GLY A 216 -14.52 -66.88 59.39
C GLY A 216 -14.30 -65.77 60.44
N ASP A 217 -13.56 -64.70 60.13
CA ASP A 217 -13.14 -63.68 61.11
C ASP A 217 -14.16 -62.51 61.30
N LYS A 218 -13.98 -61.70 62.37
CA LYS A 218 -14.85 -60.56 62.77
C LYS A 218 -14.21 -59.17 62.51
N LEU A 219 -15.04 -58.14 62.24
CA LEU A 219 -14.70 -56.71 62.16
C LEU A 219 -15.59 -55.83 63.08
N ASN A 220 -15.13 -54.63 63.49
CA ASN A 220 -15.90 -53.62 64.25
C ASN A 220 -15.96 -52.24 63.53
N ILE A 221 -16.88 -51.34 63.90
CA ILE A 221 -16.96 -49.94 63.41
C ILE A 221 -17.43 -48.99 64.55
N VAL A 222 -16.83 -47.80 64.68
CA VAL A 222 -17.15 -46.76 65.71
C VAL A 222 -17.04 -45.32 65.14
N GLY A 223 -17.42 -44.30 65.92
CA GLY A 223 -17.32 -42.89 65.51
C GLY A 223 -17.20 -41.91 66.68
N GLY A 224 -16.61 -40.75 66.39
CA GLY A 224 -16.22 -39.72 67.37
C GLY A 224 -14.71 -39.50 67.38
N ALA A 225 -14.28 -38.24 67.44
CA ALA A 225 -12.87 -37.87 67.49
C ALA A 225 -12.34 -37.85 68.94
N ASP A 226 -11.17 -38.45 69.18
CA ASP A 226 -10.52 -38.36 70.48
C ASP A 226 -9.84 -36.98 70.65
N ALA A 227 -10.01 -36.36 71.81
CA ALA A 227 -9.74 -34.94 72.03
C ALA A 227 -8.24 -34.57 72.07
N ALA A 228 -7.35 -35.56 71.96
CA ALA A 228 -5.91 -35.43 72.17
C ALA A 228 -5.04 -35.57 70.90
N THR A 229 -5.58 -36.02 69.77
CA THR A 229 -4.79 -36.43 68.59
C THR A 229 -4.44 -35.25 67.65
N PRO A 230 -3.14 -34.92 67.42
CA PRO A 230 -2.75 -33.92 66.43
C PRO A 230 -3.00 -34.39 64.99
N ALA A 231 -3.25 -33.46 64.08
CA ALA A 231 -3.77 -33.76 62.75
C ALA A 231 -2.72 -34.15 61.70
N ASP A 232 -2.95 -35.27 61.02
CA ASP A 232 -2.52 -35.46 59.63
C ASP A 232 -3.53 -34.74 58.71
N LYS A 233 -3.11 -33.63 58.08
CA LYS A 233 -3.94 -32.85 57.15
C LYS A 233 -3.74 -33.34 55.71
N THR A 234 -4.29 -34.50 55.35
CA THR A 234 -4.05 -35.15 54.04
C THR A 234 -5.18 -35.00 53.01
N SER A 235 -6.38 -34.60 53.39
CA SER A 235 -7.46 -34.20 52.46
C SER A 235 -8.13 -32.89 52.87
N GLY A 236 -8.82 -32.26 51.92
CA GLY A 236 -9.47 -30.96 52.08
C GLY A 236 -10.89 -31.03 52.68
N GLU A 237 -11.23 -32.14 53.33
CA GLU A 237 -12.60 -32.60 53.58
C GLU A 237 -13.00 -32.47 55.05
N ASN A 238 -14.28 -32.19 55.32
CA ASN A 238 -14.74 -31.96 56.70
C ASN A 238 -14.92 -33.25 57.54
N VAL A 239 -14.96 -34.43 56.93
CA VAL A 239 -15.14 -35.77 57.56
C VAL A 239 -14.02 -36.71 57.12
N ILE A 240 -13.47 -37.51 58.03
CA ILE A 240 -12.44 -38.53 57.76
C ILE A 240 -12.75 -39.87 58.41
N THR A 241 -12.11 -40.94 57.94
CA THR A 241 -12.15 -42.28 58.54
C THR A 241 -10.76 -42.89 58.71
N ARG A 242 -10.64 -43.85 59.62
CA ARG A 242 -9.37 -44.48 59.99
C ARG A 242 -9.55 -45.97 60.27
N THR A 243 -8.66 -46.83 59.74
CA THR A 243 -8.59 -48.23 60.16
C THR A 243 -7.81 -48.38 61.47
N THR A 244 -8.19 -49.39 62.23
CA THR A 244 -7.56 -49.84 63.48
C THR A 244 -7.40 -51.36 63.40
N THR A 245 -6.61 -51.98 64.28
CA THR A 245 -6.43 -53.45 64.29
C THR A 245 -7.74 -54.23 64.43
N ASP A 246 -8.77 -53.60 65.00
CA ASP A 246 -10.06 -54.21 65.31
C ASP A 246 -11.20 -53.77 64.37
N GLY A 247 -11.04 -52.72 63.56
CA GLY A 247 -12.18 -52.09 62.86
C GLY A 247 -11.94 -50.69 62.27
N ILE A 248 -13.01 -49.96 62.00
CA ILE A 248 -13.01 -48.60 61.39
C ILE A 248 -13.50 -47.53 62.40
N GLN A 249 -12.94 -46.32 62.36
CA GLN A 249 -13.36 -45.12 63.11
C GLN A 249 -13.70 -43.94 62.18
N ILE A 250 -14.57 -43.01 62.61
CA ILE A 250 -15.10 -41.86 61.84
C ILE A 250 -14.98 -40.54 62.65
N GLU A 251 -14.47 -39.45 62.06
CA GLU A 251 -14.12 -38.18 62.73
C GLU A 251 -14.46 -36.90 61.91
N LEU A 252 -14.44 -35.71 62.54
CA LEU A 252 -14.68 -34.38 61.92
C LEU A 252 -13.45 -33.45 62.05
N LEU A 253 -13.23 -32.55 61.09
CA LEU A 253 -12.14 -31.56 61.15
C LEU A 253 -12.40 -30.35 62.07
N LYS A 254 -11.30 -29.82 62.63
CA LYS A 254 -11.26 -28.63 63.49
C LYS A 254 -11.42 -27.29 62.74
N ASP A 255 -10.81 -27.18 61.56
CA ASP A 255 -10.81 -25.98 60.72
C ASP A 255 -11.77 -26.19 59.52
N ALA A 256 -13.05 -26.46 59.80
CA ALA A 256 -14.04 -26.83 58.78
C ALA A 256 -14.22 -25.75 57.70
N LYS A 257 -14.35 -26.16 56.44
CA LYS A 257 -14.48 -25.27 55.28
C LYS A 257 -15.86 -25.40 54.64
N PHE A 258 -16.44 -24.26 54.26
CA PHE A 258 -17.74 -24.15 53.60
C PHE A 258 -17.61 -23.20 52.41
N ASP A 259 -18.24 -23.54 51.28
CA ASP A 259 -18.23 -22.68 50.07
C ASP A 259 -19.30 -21.57 50.16
N SER A 260 -20.37 -21.84 50.92
CA SER A 260 -21.29 -20.82 51.45
C SER A 260 -21.78 -21.17 52.85
N ILE A 261 -22.12 -20.14 53.63
CA ILE A 261 -22.85 -20.24 54.89
C ILE A 261 -24.20 -19.55 54.68
N THR A 262 -25.29 -20.31 54.81
CA THR A 262 -26.65 -19.78 54.69
C THR A 262 -27.32 -19.77 56.07
N THR A 263 -27.70 -18.58 56.55
CA THR A 263 -28.48 -18.38 57.77
C THR A 263 -29.79 -17.67 57.43
N GLY A 264 -30.78 -18.45 56.98
CA GLY A 264 -32.05 -17.93 56.47
C GLY A 264 -31.85 -17.03 55.24
N ASP A 265 -32.44 -15.83 55.24
CA ASP A 265 -32.34 -14.85 54.15
C ASP A 265 -30.95 -14.20 53.97
N SER A 266 -29.98 -14.49 54.86
CA SER A 266 -28.59 -14.01 54.74
C SER A 266 -27.63 -15.12 54.29
N VAL A 267 -26.90 -14.85 53.21
CA VAL A 267 -25.86 -15.73 52.67
C VAL A 267 -24.51 -15.01 52.75
N LEU A 268 -23.54 -15.67 53.36
CA LEU A 268 -22.12 -15.30 53.31
C LEU A 268 -21.40 -16.32 52.45
N ASN A 269 -20.80 -15.87 51.35
CA ASN A 269 -20.10 -16.74 50.39
C ASN A 269 -18.89 -16.04 49.77
N ASN A 270 -18.25 -16.71 48.81
CA ASN A 270 -17.08 -16.19 48.10
C ASN A 270 -17.29 -14.88 47.32
N ASN A 271 -18.51 -14.35 47.19
CA ASN A 271 -18.78 -13.02 46.63
C ASN A 271 -19.00 -11.92 47.69
N GLY A 272 -19.23 -12.28 48.96
CA GLY A 272 -19.47 -11.34 50.06
C GLY A 272 -20.71 -11.69 50.88
N LEU A 273 -21.37 -10.68 51.45
CA LEU A 273 -22.63 -10.78 52.18
C LEU A 273 -23.80 -10.30 51.31
N THR A 274 -24.74 -11.19 51.04
CA THR A 274 -26.03 -10.85 50.42
C THR A 274 -27.17 -11.13 51.37
N ILE A 275 -27.97 -10.10 51.68
CA ILE A 275 -29.24 -10.22 52.41
C ILE A 275 -30.35 -10.11 51.37
N LYS A 276 -31.22 -11.11 51.29
CA LYS A 276 -32.35 -11.09 50.37
C LYS A 276 -33.27 -9.90 50.67
N ASP A 277 -33.65 -9.17 49.63
CA ASP A 277 -34.47 -7.94 49.66
C ASP A 277 -33.93 -6.79 50.55
N GLY A 278 -32.70 -6.93 51.06
CA GLY A 278 -32.01 -6.02 51.98
C GLY A 278 -30.82 -5.30 51.35
N ALA A 279 -29.88 -4.86 52.20
CA ALA A 279 -28.58 -4.32 51.77
C ALA A 279 -27.55 -5.45 51.55
N SER A 280 -26.53 -5.19 50.72
CA SER A 280 -25.44 -6.14 50.45
C SER A 280 -24.07 -5.46 50.39
N ILE A 281 -23.03 -6.24 50.72
CA ILE A 281 -21.65 -5.97 50.32
C ILE A 281 -21.18 -7.14 49.48
N THR A 282 -20.90 -6.87 48.21
CA THR A 282 -20.26 -7.83 47.30
C THR A 282 -18.89 -7.31 46.86
N LYS A 283 -18.17 -8.09 46.04
CA LYS A 283 -16.95 -7.61 45.35
C LYS A 283 -17.20 -6.38 44.46
N ASP A 284 -18.44 -6.21 44.01
CA ASP A 284 -18.89 -5.12 43.16
C ASP A 284 -19.15 -3.82 43.94
N GLY A 285 -19.17 -3.89 45.28
CA GLY A 285 -19.28 -2.73 46.17
C GLY A 285 -20.40 -2.86 47.20
N ILE A 286 -20.98 -1.70 47.55
CA ILE A 286 -22.00 -1.55 48.59
C ILE A 286 -23.33 -1.19 47.94
N ASN A 287 -24.37 -1.99 48.15
CA ASN A 287 -25.73 -1.69 47.69
C ASN A 287 -26.68 -1.56 48.89
N ALA A 288 -27.33 -0.40 49.01
CA ALA A 288 -28.26 -0.10 50.11
C ALA A 288 -29.67 -0.69 49.93
N GLY A 289 -29.95 -1.42 48.84
CA GLY A 289 -31.23 -2.13 48.65
C GLY A 289 -32.46 -1.20 48.54
N ASN A 290 -32.28 -0.01 47.95
CA ASN A 290 -33.23 1.12 47.99
C ASN A 290 -33.65 1.57 49.41
N LYS A 291 -32.86 1.26 50.45
CA LYS A 291 -33.02 1.80 51.80
C LYS A 291 -32.14 3.03 51.99
N ALA A 292 -32.41 3.84 53.01
CA ALA A 292 -31.58 4.97 53.37
C ALA A 292 -30.22 4.51 53.96
N ILE A 293 -29.16 5.26 53.66
CA ILE A 293 -27.88 5.17 54.38
C ILE A 293 -27.95 6.19 55.52
N THR A 294 -27.83 5.74 56.77
CA THR A 294 -28.09 6.56 57.96
C THR A 294 -26.83 6.84 58.78
N ASN A 295 -26.91 7.85 59.65
CA ASN A 295 -25.85 8.27 60.58
C ASN A 295 -24.49 8.61 59.91
N VAL A 296 -24.53 9.26 58.74
CA VAL A 296 -23.34 9.73 58.00
C VAL A 296 -22.90 11.11 58.49
N ALA A 297 -21.65 11.20 58.97
CA ALA A 297 -21.06 12.46 59.44
C ALA A 297 -20.52 13.34 58.28
N ASP A 298 -20.48 14.67 58.46
CA ASP A 298 -20.04 15.67 57.48
C ASP A 298 -18.74 15.26 56.75
N GLY A 299 -18.79 15.25 55.41
CA GLY A 299 -17.65 14.97 54.54
C GLY A 299 -16.67 16.14 54.47
N VAL A 300 -15.38 15.88 54.69
CA VAL A 300 -14.33 16.91 54.75
C VAL A 300 -13.44 16.85 53.51
N ASN A 301 -13.07 15.65 53.07
CA ASN A 301 -12.25 15.45 51.87
C ASN A 301 -13.11 15.35 50.62
N GLY A 302 -12.49 15.55 49.44
CA GLY A 302 -13.17 15.43 48.14
C GLY A 302 -13.90 14.10 47.91
N LYS A 303 -13.41 12.99 48.50
CA LYS A 303 -14.00 11.63 48.42
C LYS A 303 -14.75 11.18 49.67
N ASP A 304 -15.08 12.10 50.58
CA ASP A 304 -16.03 11.81 51.65
C ASP A 304 -17.46 12.05 51.10
N ALA A 305 -18.44 11.23 51.52
CA ALA A 305 -19.85 11.47 51.20
C ALA A 305 -20.34 12.81 51.76
N VAL A 306 -21.18 13.55 51.01
CA VAL A 306 -21.88 14.72 51.57
C VAL A 306 -23.20 14.30 52.22
N ASN A 307 -23.55 14.93 53.34
CA ASN A 307 -24.87 14.77 53.97
C ASN A 307 -25.83 15.92 53.59
N VAL A 308 -27.10 15.79 54.00
CA VAL A 308 -28.15 16.76 53.67
C VAL A 308 -27.83 18.15 54.24
N ASP A 309 -27.27 18.25 55.44
CA ASP A 309 -26.90 19.54 56.05
C ASP A 309 -25.82 20.27 55.24
N GLN A 310 -24.86 19.55 54.67
CA GLN A 310 -23.83 20.15 53.80
C GLN A 310 -24.41 20.67 52.49
N MET A 311 -25.36 19.95 51.89
CA MET A 311 -26.07 20.41 50.69
C MET A 311 -26.99 21.60 51.00
N THR A 312 -27.66 21.60 52.16
CA THR A 312 -28.49 22.72 52.64
C THR A 312 -27.64 23.97 52.88
N LYS A 313 -26.48 23.87 53.55
CA LYS A 313 -25.54 25.00 53.73
C LYS A 313 -25.09 25.62 52.39
N VAL A 314 -24.91 24.81 51.34
CA VAL A 314 -24.59 25.31 49.98
C VAL A 314 -25.81 25.96 49.34
N LYS A 315 -27.00 25.36 49.44
CA LYS A 315 -28.26 25.96 48.96
C LYS A 315 -28.50 27.31 49.63
N ASP A 316 -28.42 27.41 50.95
CA ASP A 316 -28.67 28.65 51.70
C ASP A 316 -27.59 29.71 51.43
N GLY A 317 -26.34 29.31 51.14
CA GLY A 317 -25.29 30.22 50.69
C GLY A 317 -25.47 30.71 49.25
N LEU A 318 -26.08 29.90 48.38
CA LEU A 318 -26.39 30.26 47.00
C LEU A 318 -27.67 31.12 46.93
N ASP A 319 -28.74 30.70 47.60
CA ASP A 319 -29.96 31.48 47.83
C ASP A 319 -29.63 32.78 48.55
N GLY A 320 -28.72 32.79 49.53
CA GLY A 320 -28.25 34.00 50.19
C GLY A 320 -27.57 34.97 49.22
N LYS A 321 -26.75 34.48 48.28
CA LYS A 321 -26.15 35.32 47.22
C LYS A 321 -27.15 35.71 46.13
N ILE A 322 -28.12 34.87 45.81
CA ILE A 322 -29.21 35.17 44.87
C ILE A 322 -30.12 36.23 45.50
N THR A 323 -30.42 36.13 46.79
CA THR A 323 -31.16 37.13 47.57
C THR A 323 -30.34 38.42 47.72
N ASP A 324 -29.06 38.38 48.03
CA ASP A 324 -28.22 39.59 48.10
C ASP A 324 -28.03 40.25 46.72
N THR A 325 -27.96 39.46 45.64
CA THR A 325 -27.99 39.95 44.25
C THR A 325 -29.36 40.49 43.87
N ASN A 326 -30.45 39.84 44.29
CA ASN A 326 -31.82 40.30 44.08
C ASN A 326 -32.15 41.53 44.93
N THR A 327 -31.61 41.66 46.14
CA THR A 327 -31.73 42.86 46.98
C THR A 327 -30.89 43.98 46.40
N LYS A 328 -29.67 43.72 45.89
CA LYS A 328 -28.92 44.74 45.12
C LYS A 328 -29.58 45.08 43.79
N LEU A 329 -30.30 44.14 43.16
CA LEU A 329 -31.11 44.38 41.96
C LEU A 329 -32.41 45.10 42.29
N ASP A 330 -33.01 44.90 43.47
CA ASP A 330 -34.25 45.54 43.90
C ASP A 330 -33.97 46.90 44.52
N ASP A 331 -32.86 47.09 45.23
CA ASP A 331 -32.28 48.39 45.54
C ASP A 331 -31.81 49.09 44.26
N ALA A 332 -31.25 48.40 43.26
CA ALA A 332 -30.99 49.01 41.96
C ALA A 332 -32.28 49.30 41.16
N LYS A 333 -33.37 48.53 41.28
CA LYS A 333 -34.70 48.85 40.72
C LYS A 333 -35.41 49.94 41.54
N LYS A 334 -35.02 50.15 42.78
CA LYS A 334 -35.53 51.19 43.68
C LYS A 334 -34.71 52.45 43.57
N ASP A 335 -33.44 52.40 43.19
CA ASP A 335 -32.64 53.57 42.79
C ASP A 335 -32.86 53.92 41.33
N LEU A 336 -33.05 52.94 40.43
CA LEU A 336 -33.61 53.20 39.11
C LEU A 336 -35.08 53.62 39.25
N GLY A 337 -35.80 53.13 40.26
CA GLY A 337 -37.17 53.51 40.59
C GLY A 337 -37.26 54.92 41.18
N ASN A 338 -36.32 55.30 42.04
CA ASN A 338 -36.13 56.65 42.56
C ASN A 338 -35.63 57.57 41.43
N GLN A 339 -34.75 57.12 40.54
CA GLN A 339 -34.36 57.86 39.34
C GLN A 339 -35.49 57.95 38.32
N ILE A 340 -36.40 56.98 38.25
CA ILE A 340 -37.62 57.03 37.43
C ILE A 340 -38.68 57.88 38.12
N VAL A 341 -38.74 57.96 39.45
CA VAL A 341 -39.57 58.90 40.20
C VAL A 341 -39.00 60.31 40.15
N ASP A 342 -37.68 60.49 40.11
CA ASP A 342 -36.98 61.77 39.94
C ASP A 342 -36.93 62.20 38.47
N THR A 343 -36.95 61.25 37.53
CA THR A 343 -37.09 61.53 36.09
C THR A 343 -38.54 61.76 35.74
N ASN A 344 -39.50 61.03 36.33
CA ASN A 344 -40.93 61.34 36.23
C ASN A 344 -41.26 62.62 36.97
N LYS A 345 -40.62 62.92 38.12
CA LYS A 345 -40.74 64.20 38.80
C LYS A 345 -40.08 65.30 37.98
N LYS A 346 -38.87 65.12 37.41
CA LYS A 346 -38.32 66.08 36.45
C LYS A 346 -39.19 66.21 35.20
N LEU A 347 -39.86 65.14 34.76
CA LEU A 347 -40.74 65.13 33.59
C LEU A 347 -42.11 65.74 33.91
N ASP A 348 -42.59 65.66 35.16
CA ASP A 348 -43.83 66.27 35.63
C ASP A 348 -43.59 67.72 36.04
N ASP A 349 -42.46 68.03 36.67
CA ASP A 349 -41.89 69.38 36.79
C ASP A 349 -41.58 69.96 35.40
N THR A 350 -41.26 69.15 34.37
CA THR A 350 -41.12 69.59 32.97
C THR A 350 -42.46 69.64 32.24
N LYS A 351 -43.48 68.85 32.57
CA LYS A 351 -44.87 69.04 32.11
C LYS A 351 -45.51 70.22 32.82
N GLN A 352 -45.04 70.58 34.01
CA GLN A 352 -45.46 71.74 34.77
C GLN A 352 -44.67 72.97 34.32
N ASP A 353 -43.37 72.89 33.99
CA ASP A 353 -42.64 73.97 33.32
C ASP A 353 -43.11 74.14 31.86
N LEU A 354 -43.42 73.07 31.13
CA LEU A 354 -43.99 73.13 29.78
C LEU A 354 -45.47 73.54 29.82
N GLY A 355 -46.23 73.11 30.82
CA GLY A 355 -47.60 73.56 31.08
C GLY A 355 -47.64 75.01 31.54
N ASN A 356 -46.65 75.43 32.34
CA ASN A 356 -46.40 76.82 32.66
C ASN A 356 -45.94 77.57 31.41
N GLN A 357 -45.08 77.04 30.53
CA GLN A 357 -44.70 77.67 29.26
C GLN A 357 -45.85 77.73 28.27
N ILE A 358 -46.76 76.76 28.24
CA ILE A 358 -48.01 76.79 27.45
C ILE A 358 -48.97 77.81 28.06
N LYS A 359 -49.01 77.94 29.39
CA LYS A 359 -49.75 79.00 30.09
C LYS A 359 -49.10 80.37 29.90
N ASP A 360 -47.78 80.47 29.84
CA ASP A 360 -46.99 81.67 29.61
C ASP A 360 -46.97 82.04 28.13
N THR A 361 -47.13 81.09 27.23
CA THR A 361 -47.30 81.31 25.78
C THR A 361 -48.75 81.63 25.47
N ASN A 362 -49.74 81.04 26.15
CA ASN A 362 -51.13 81.48 26.05
C ASN A 362 -51.36 82.82 26.76
N ASN A 363 -50.65 83.11 27.84
CA ASN A 363 -50.61 84.43 28.45
C ASN A 363 -49.88 85.38 27.51
N LYS A 364 -48.64 85.13 27.07
CA LYS A 364 -47.95 86.00 26.09
C LYS A 364 -48.65 86.08 24.75
N LEU A 365 -49.47 85.12 24.33
CA LEU A 365 -50.29 85.18 23.12
C LEU A 365 -51.59 85.93 23.39
N ASN A 366 -52.16 85.88 24.59
CA ASN A 366 -53.22 86.80 25.01
C ASN A 366 -52.64 88.20 25.20
N ASP A 367 -51.58 88.42 25.98
CA ASP A 367 -50.83 89.67 26.10
C ASP A 367 -50.30 90.17 24.76
N THR A 368 -50.00 89.33 23.75
CA THR A 368 -49.66 89.81 22.39
C THR A 368 -50.90 90.05 21.56
N LYS A 369 -51.97 89.27 21.69
CA LYS A 369 -53.29 89.55 21.11
C LYS A 369 -53.93 90.80 21.71
N ASP A 370 -53.61 91.11 22.95
CA ASP A 370 -54.18 92.15 23.78
C ASP A 370 -53.21 93.35 23.81
N GLN A 371 -51.89 93.19 23.62
CA GLN A 371 -50.97 94.26 23.19
C GLN A 371 -51.10 94.56 21.69
N LEU A 372 -51.58 93.64 20.84
CA LEU A 372 -51.91 93.96 19.45
C LEU A 372 -53.32 94.53 19.36
N THR A 373 -54.27 94.08 20.18
CA THR A 373 -55.58 94.75 20.35
C THR A 373 -55.39 96.09 21.05
N THR A 374 -54.44 96.24 21.97
CA THR A 374 -54.09 97.52 22.61
C THR A 374 -53.12 98.34 21.77
N GLN A 375 -52.28 97.81 20.88
CA GLN A 375 -51.57 98.62 19.88
C GLN A 375 -52.48 99.01 18.73
N ILE A 376 -53.48 98.22 18.36
CA ILE A 376 -54.53 98.63 17.40
C ILE A 376 -55.49 99.61 18.08
N THR A 377 -55.85 99.39 19.35
CA THR A 377 -56.72 100.30 20.11
C THR A 377 -55.99 101.56 20.53
N ASP A 378 -54.70 101.52 20.86
CA ASP A 378 -53.87 102.69 21.17
C ASP A 378 -53.38 103.35 19.90
N THR A 379 -53.01 102.67 18.81
CA THR A 379 -52.82 103.37 17.53
C THR A 379 -54.14 104.04 17.10
N LYS A 380 -55.29 103.42 17.35
CA LYS A 380 -56.62 104.03 17.10
C LYS A 380 -56.97 105.11 18.12
N THR A 381 -56.53 105.02 19.38
CA THR A 381 -56.86 105.93 20.48
C THR A 381 -55.85 107.05 20.60
N GLU A 382 -54.61 106.88 20.16
CA GLU A 382 -53.54 107.86 20.03
C GLU A 382 -53.60 108.54 18.64
N LEU A 383 -54.12 107.89 17.59
CA LEU A 383 -54.59 108.61 16.41
C LEU A 383 -55.86 109.41 16.73
N ASN A 384 -56.85 108.80 17.41
CA ASN A 384 -58.03 109.54 17.88
C ASN A 384 -57.67 110.61 18.93
N ASN A 385 -56.64 110.44 19.76
CA ASN A 385 -56.20 111.45 20.75
C ASN A 385 -55.17 112.40 20.14
N THR A 386 -54.48 112.10 19.04
CA THR A 386 -53.76 113.12 18.27
C THR A 386 -54.78 114.02 17.59
N ILE A 387 -55.82 113.44 16.98
CA ILE A 387 -56.95 114.18 16.38
C ILE A 387 -57.75 114.92 17.46
N ASN A 388 -58.12 114.27 18.57
CA ASN A 388 -58.92 114.88 19.63
C ASN A 388 -58.11 115.80 20.55
N ASN A 389 -56.82 115.57 20.82
CA ASN A 389 -56.01 116.53 21.58
C ASN A 389 -55.61 117.71 20.70
N THR A 390 -55.35 117.55 19.39
CA THR A 390 -55.21 118.72 18.50
C THR A 390 -56.51 119.54 18.48
N LYS A 391 -57.68 118.88 18.43
CA LYS A 391 -59.00 119.52 18.49
C LYS A 391 -59.33 120.13 19.87
N THR A 392 -58.92 119.47 20.96
CA THR A 392 -59.23 119.87 22.34
C THR A 392 -58.22 120.90 22.83
N GLU A 393 -56.95 120.85 22.45
CA GLU A 393 -55.97 121.88 22.78
C GLU A 393 -56.25 123.18 22.01
N LEU A 394 -56.77 123.11 20.77
CA LEU A 394 -57.37 124.27 20.11
C LEU A 394 -58.59 124.78 20.88
N ASN A 395 -59.59 123.95 21.13
CA ASN A 395 -60.84 124.38 21.78
C ASN A 395 -60.62 124.89 23.22
N THR A 396 -59.79 124.22 24.04
CA THR A 396 -59.49 124.62 25.42
C THR A 396 -58.68 125.92 25.48
N LYS A 397 -57.79 126.19 24.51
CA LYS A 397 -57.15 127.52 24.39
C LYS A 397 -58.15 128.61 23.95
N ILE A 398 -59.20 128.26 23.22
CA ILE A 398 -60.26 129.18 22.79
C ILE A 398 -61.28 129.46 23.90
N ASP A 399 -61.69 128.45 24.67
CA ASP A 399 -62.74 128.56 25.69
C ASP A 399 -62.22 129.00 27.08
N ASN A 400 -61.04 128.55 27.51
CA ASN A 400 -60.46 129.03 28.79
C ASN A 400 -60.08 130.53 28.74
N THR A 401 -59.87 131.08 27.54
CA THR A 401 -59.63 132.51 27.31
C THR A 401 -60.92 133.35 27.41
N LYS A 402 -62.10 132.71 27.54
CA LYS A 402 -63.39 133.34 27.20
C LYS A 402 -64.39 133.50 28.36
N THR A 403 -64.29 132.75 29.46
CA THR A 403 -65.36 132.74 30.48
C THR A 403 -64.89 132.83 31.94
N GLU A 404 -63.71 132.31 32.32
CA GLU A 404 -63.22 132.46 33.71
C GLU A 404 -62.67 133.86 34.05
N LEU A 405 -62.64 134.76 33.07
CA LEU A 405 -62.47 136.20 33.30
C LEU A 405 -63.66 136.82 34.07
N GLU A 406 -64.80 136.13 34.16
CA GLU A 406 -66.07 136.73 34.60
C GLU A 406 -66.78 135.98 35.77
N ASN A 407 -66.30 136.28 36.99
CA ASN A 407 -67.12 136.53 38.19
C ASN A 407 -67.51 135.41 39.20
N LYS A 408 -66.95 134.19 39.21
CA LYS A 408 -67.33 133.15 40.22
C LYS A 408 -66.17 132.34 40.83
N GLY A 409 -65.62 132.82 41.96
CA GLY A 409 -64.66 132.07 42.80
C GLY A 409 -65.30 130.91 43.59
N LEU A 410 -64.47 130.09 44.26
CA LEU A 410 -64.86 128.78 44.80
C LEU A 410 -64.55 128.60 46.29
N ASN A 411 -65.29 127.67 46.93
CA ASN A 411 -65.12 127.23 48.32
C ASN A 411 -64.37 125.88 48.39
N PHE A 412 -63.63 125.65 49.48
CA PHE A 412 -62.90 124.42 49.76
C PHE A 412 -63.30 123.84 51.13
N ALA A 413 -63.61 122.54 51.16
CA ALA A 413 -63.97 121.76 52.35
C ALA A 413 -63.09 120.50 52.48
N GLY A 414 -63.12 119.82 53.63
CA GLY A 414 -62.31 118.63 53.92
C GLY A 414 -62.83 117.83 55.12
N ASN A 415 -62.23 116.65 55.38
CA ASN A 415 -62.79 115.64 56.29
C ASN A 415 -62.95 116.10 57.76
N ALA A 416 -62.29 117.19 58.15
CA ALA A 416 -62.53 117.90 59.41
C ALA A 416 -62.02 119.35 59.28
N GLY A 417 -62.90 120.34 59.41
CA GLY A 417 -62.59 121.77 59.31
C GLY A 417 -63.80 122.58 58.82
N ALA A 418 -63.58 123.85 58.46
CA ALA A 418 -64.61 124.75 57.92
C ALA A 418 -64.27 125.25 56.50
N ASP A 419 -65.28 125.71 55.77
CA ASP A 419 -65.16 126.11 54.35
C ASP A 419 -64.30 127.36 54.13
N VAL A 420 -63.45 127.34 53.09
CA VAL A 420 -62.54 128.44 52.72
C VAL A 420 -62.84 128.93 51.30
N HIS A 421 -63.17 130.22 51.12
CA HIS A 421 -63.38 130.84 49.80
C HIS A 421 -62.09 131.46 49.23
N ARG A 422 -61.86 131.32 47.91
CA ARG A 422 -60.79 132.00 47.14
C ARG A 422 -61.28 132.37 45.73
N LYS A 423 -60.88 133.53 45.22
CA LYS A 423 -61.13 133.96 43.83
C LYS A 423 -60.07 133.40 42.89
N LEU A 424 -60.34 133.34 41.59
CA LEU A 424 -59.31 133.01 40.59
C LEU A 424 -58.21 134.07 40.61
N GLY A 425 -57.00 133.66 41.02
CA GLY A 425 -55.85 134.52 41.30
C GLY A 425 -55.43 134.57 42.78
N ASP A 426 -56.31 134.19 43.72
CA ASP A 426 -55.97 134.09 45.14
C ASP A 426 -55.24 132.77 45.43
N LYS A 427 -54.20 132.81 46.29
CA LYS A 427 -53.46 131.61 46.72
C LYS A 427 -54.27 130.77 47.71
N LEU A 428 -54.39 129.46 47.48
CA LEU A 428 -54.78 128.46 48.48
C LEU A 428 -53.54 127.66 48.92
N ASN A 429 -53.38 127.37 50.21
CA ASN A 429 -52.36 126.43 50.67
C ASN A 429 -52.97 125.02 50.77
N ILE A 430 -52.40 124.03 50.08
CA ILE A 430 -52.65 122.61 50.37
C ILE A 430 -51.37 122.04 50.96
N VAL A 431 -51.42 121.63 52.23
CA VAL A 431 -50.29 121.18 53.05
C VAL A 431 -50.40 119.69 53.35
N GLY A 432 -49.33 119.04 53.83
CA GLY A 432 -49.37 117.59 54.08
C GLY A 432 -48.52 117.12 55.24
N GLY A 433 -49.17 116.41 56.18
CA GLY A 433 -48.58 115.87 57.41
C GLY A 433 -49.64 115.76 58.50
N ALA A 434 -49.61 114.68 59.29
CA ALA A 434 -50.70 114.34 60.19
C ALA A 434 -50.61 115.02 61.56
N ASP A 435 -51.67 115.77 61.92
CA ASP A 435 -52.07 115.97 63.32
C ASP A 435 -53.58 116.30 63.39
N ALA A 436 -54.32 115.51 64.17
CA ALA A 436 -55.37 116.04 65.03
C ALA A 436 -55.53 115.11 66.22
N ALA A 437 -55.76 115.70 67.39
CA ALA A 437 -55.79 115.04 68.69
C ALA A 437 -54.44 114.38 69.10
N THR A 438 -53.57 115.23 69.64
CA THR A 438 -53.14 114.95 71.02
C THR A 438 -54.42 114.69 71.84
N PRO A 439 -54.64 113.48 72.40
CA PRO A 439 -53.63 112.78 73.18
C PRO A 439 -53.20 111.39 72.66
N ALA A 440 -51.88 111.18 72.69
CA ALA A 440 -51.15 109.94 72.99
C ALA A 440 -51.46 108.64 72.21
N ASP A 441 -50.36 108.03 71.72
CA ASP A 441 -50.19 106.59 71.40
C ASP A 441 -51.09 105.96 70.31
N LYS A 442 -50.59 105.08 69.42
CA LYS A 442 -49.25 104.77 68.86
C LYS A 442 -49.48 103.70 67.75
N THR A 443 -48.45 103.37 66.98
CA THR A 443 -48.30 102.09 66.23
C THR A 443 -49.45 101.60 65.33
N SER A 444 -49.41 101.90 64.02
CA SER A 444 -49.76 100.95 62.95
C SER A 444 -49.50 101.46 61.52
N GLY A 445 -49.17 100.55 60.60
CA GLY A 445 -49.96 100.44 59.37
C GLY A 445 -49.46 101.14 58.09
N GLU A 446 -50.26 102.10 57.63
CA GLU A 446 -50.49 102.37 56.20
C GLU A 446 -50.63 103.88 55.86
N ASN A 447 -51.06 104.22 54.63
CA ASN A 447 -50.49 105.35 53.89
C ASN A 447 -51.47 106.42 53.28
N VAL A 448 -52.57 106.92 53.91
CA VAL A 448 -53.20 108.25 53.58
C VAL A 448 -54.18 108.78 54.67
N ILE A 449 -54.25 110.10 54.95
CA ILE A 449 -55.30 110.84 55.71
C ILE A 449 -55.52 112.28 55.12
N THR A 450 -56.64 113.00 55.38
CA THR A 450 -56.85 114.45 54.99
C THR A 450 -57.71 115.27 55.99
N ARG A 451 -57.58 116.62 56.01
CA ARG A 451 -58.32 117.62 56.87
C ARG A 451 -58.43 119.03 56.22
N THR A 452 -59.00 120.04 56.91
CA THR A 452 -59.02 121.47 56.49
C THR A 452 -58.59 122.45 57.60
N THR A 453 -57.92 123.54 57.20
CA THR A 453 -57.33 124.58 58.06
C THR A 453 -57.69 125.99 57.56
N ALA A 454 -57.41 127.03 58.36
CA ALA A 454 -57.71 128.43 57.99
C ALA A 454 -57.03 128.93 56.69
N ASP A 455 -55.91 128.29 56.29
CA ASP A 455 -55.17 128.63 55.06
C ASP A 455 -55.49 127.70 53.86
N GLY A 456 -56.15 126.56 54.11
CA GLY A 456 -56.58 125.59 53.09
C GLY A 456 -56.52 124.12 53.55
N ILE A 457 -56.38 123.18 52.62
CA ILE A 457 -56.59 121.73 52.83
C ILE A 457 -55.30 121.03 53.33
N GLN A 458 -55.43 119.96 54.11
CA GLN A 458 -54.33 119.15 54.65
C GLN A 458 -54.43 117.69 54.13
N ILE A 459 -53.34 117.11 53.60
CA ILE A 459 -53.30 115.80 52.90
C ILE A 459 -52.03 115.01 53.24
N GLU A 460 -52.18 113.85 53.87
CA GLU A 460 -51.21 113.28 54.80
C GLU A 460 -50.83 111.85 54.36
N LEU A 461 -49.74 111.70 53.62
CA LEU A 461 -49.28 110.43 53.05
C LEU A 461 -47.88 110.10 53.60
N LEU A 462 -47.66 108.89 54.12
CA LEU A 462 -46.34 108.44 54.58
C LEU A 462 -45.39 108.35 53.38
N LYS A 463 -44.53 109.36 53.24
CA LYS A 463 -43.83 109.66 51.98
C LYS A 463 -42.46 108.98 51.83
N ASP A 464 -41.98 108.34 52.89
CA ASP A 464 -40.69 107.64 52.96
C ASP A 464 -40.91 106.13 53.15
N ALA A 465 -41.00 105.38 52.05
CA ALA A 465 -40.84 103.92 52.04
C ALA A 465 -39.50 103.58 51.39
N LYS A 466 -38.60 102.91 52.12
CA LYS A 466 -37.18 102.73 51.76
C LYS A 466 -36.74 101.27 51.87
N PHE A 467 -35.97 100.80 50.90
CA PHE A 467 -35.45 99.42 50.85
C PHE A 467 -34.03 99.41 50.25
N ASP A 468 -33.01 99.03 51.03
CA ASP A 468 -31.60 99.02 50.58
C ASP A 468 -31.24 97.84 49.67
N SER A 469 -32.01 96.76 49.74
CA SER A 469 -32.06 95.70 48.73
C SER A 469 -33.43 95.04 48.76
N ILE A 470 -33.96 94.65 47.60
CA ILE A 470 -35.27 94.01 47.50
C ILE A 470 -35.04 92.50 47.33
N LYS A 471 -35.21 91.76 48.44
CA LYS A 471 -35.20 90.30 48.44
C LYS A 471 -36.64 89.77 48.48
N THR A 472 -37.18 89.43 47.32
CA THR A 472 -38.49 88.78 47.17
C THR A 472 -38.30 87.27 47.02
N GLY A 473 -38.34 86.55 48.14
CA GLY A 473 -38.07 85.11 48.18
C GLY A 473 -36.59 84.80 47.87
N ASP A 474 -36.36 83.84 46.98
CA ASP A 474 -35.02 83.36 46.61
C ASP A 474 -34.29 84.22 45.56
N SER A 475 -34.92 85.29 45.09
CA SER A 475 -34.31 86.28 44.19
C SER A 475 -33.57 87.37 44.95
N VAL A 476 -32.32 87.63 44.56
CA VAL A 476 -31.52 88.78 45.02
C VAL A 476 -31.14 89.64 43.82
N LEU A 477 -31.64 90.88 43.81
CA LEU A 477 -31.25 91.91 42.85
C LEU A 477 -30.22 92.84 43.51
N ASN A 478 -29.00 92.90 42.96
CA ASN A 478 -27.93 93.78 43.44
C ASN A 478 -26.94 94.17 42.32
N ASN A 479 -25.88 94.91 42.66
CA ASN A 479 -24.89 95.46 41.73
C ASN A 479 -24.03 94.42 40.99
N ASN A 480 -24.27 93.12 41.17
CA ASN A 480 -23.66 92.05 40.38
C ASN A 480 -24.57 91.40 39.33
N GLY A 481 -25.87 91.73 39.34
CA GLY A 481 -26.89 91.15 38.45
C GLY A 481 -28.10 90.65 39.22
N LEU A 482 -28.95 89.87 38.54
CA LEU A 482 -30.03 89.13 39.17
C LEU A 482 -29.56 87.69 39.45
N THR A 483 -29.46 87.35 40.73
CA THR A 483 -29.15 86.00 41.18
C THR A 483 -30.40 85.38 41.80
N ILE A 484 -30.94 84.34 41.18
CA ILE A 484 -32.02 83.53 41.72
C ILE A 484 -31.40 82.27 42.31
N LYS A 485 -31.60 82.02 43.60
CA LYS A 485 -31.10 80.80 44.22
C LYS A 485 -31.80 79.58 43.60
N ASP A 486 -31.02 78.56 43.26
CA ASP A 486 -31.49 77.31 42.65
C ASP A 486 -32.28 77.52 41.32
N GLY A 487 -32.05 78.64 40.64
CA GLY A 487 -32.66 79.02 39.35
C GLY A 487 -31.65 79.58 38.34
N ALA A 488 -32.15 80.10 37.21
CA ALA A 488 -31.30 80.70 36.19
C ALA A 488 -30.69 82.03 36.67
N SER A 489 -29.42 82.29 36.32
CA SER A 489 -28.70 83.51 36.69
C SER A 489 -28.16 84.24 35.46
N ILE A 490 -28.28 85.56 35.48
CA ILE A 490 -27.70 86.46 34.48
C ILE A 490 -26.68 87.33 35.22
N THR A 491 -25.40 87.04 34.96
CA THR A 491 -24.26 87.64 35.65
C THR A 491 -23.21 88.12 34.65
N LYS A 492 -22.15 88.74 35.16
CA LYS A 492 -21.02 89.25 34.36
C LYS A 492 -20.23 88.14 33.66
N ASP A 493 -20.36 86.90 34.15
CA ASP A 493 -19.67 85.71 33.62
C ASP A 493 -20.49 84.95 32.56
N GLY A 494 -21.72 85.39 32.26
CA GLY A 494 -22.59 84.84 31.22
C GLY A 494 -23.96 84.35 31.74
N ILE A 495 -24.62 83.53 30.90
CA ILE A 495 -25.94 82.95 31.19
C ILE A 495 -25.75 81.52 31.72
N ASN A 496 -26.17 81.27 32.96
CA ASN A 496 -26.36 79.93 33.48
C ASN A 496 -27.87 79.64 33.58
N ALA A 497 -28.35 78.65 32.83
CA ALA A 497 -29.76 78.28 32.81
C ALA A 497 -30.24 77.54 34.08
N GLY A 498 -29.37 77.25 35.06
CA GLY A 498 -29.78 76.66 36.34
C GLY A 498 -30.43 75.28 36.19
N ASN A 499 -29.89 74.43 35.30
CA ASN A 499 -30.46 73.13 34.89
C ASN A 499 -31.87 73.19 34.26
N LYS A 500 -32.35 74.37 33.81
CA LYS A 500 -33.59 74.51 33.03
C LYS A 500 -33.34 74.34 31.53
N VAL A 501 -34.39 73.92 30.81
CA VAL A 501 -34.36 73.77 29.35
C VAL A 501 -34.36 75.14 28.67
N ILE A 502 -33.42 75.35 27.75
CA ILE A 502 -33.38 76.55 26.89
C ILE A 502 -34.31 76.30 25.70
N SER A 503 -35.54 76.78 25.79
CA SER A 503 -36.57 76.67 24.75
C SER A 503 -36.43 77.75 23.65
N ASN A 504 -37.03 77.50 22.49
CA ASN A 504 -37.01 78.37 21.29
C ASN A 504 -35.61 78.58 20.67
N VAL A 505 -34.74 77.58 20.81
CA VAL A 505 -33.52 77.44 20.00
C VAL A 505 -33.93 76.95 18.60
N ALA A 506 -33.58 77.72 17.56
CA ALA A 506 -33.83 77.35 16.16
C ALA A 506 -32.97 76.15 15.72
N ASP A 507 -33.20 75.61 14.52
CA ASP A 507 -32.25 74.69 13.88
C ASP A 507 -30.87 75.36 13.81
N GLY A 508 -29.83 74.70 14.33
CA GLY A 508 -28.47 75.23 14.25
C GLY A 508 -27.98 75.25 12.81
N VAL A 509 -27.63 76.44 12.29
CA VAL A 509 -27.20 76.64 10.89
C VAL A 509 -25.69 76.89 10.82
N ASN A 510 -25.13 77.61 11.79
CA ASN A 510 -23.70 77.87 11.94
C ASN A 510 -23.07 76.88 12.94
N SER A 511 -21.76 76.66 12.81
CA SER A 511 -20.98 75.70 13.62
C SER A 511 -20.81 76.04 15.11
N LYS A 512 -21.53 77.04 15.62
CA LYS A 512 -21.58 77.45 17.03
C LYS A 512 -23.00 77.73 17.54
N ASP A 513 -24.02 77.50 16.72
CA ASP A 513 -25.41 77.59 17.16
C ASP A 513 -25.74 76.36 18.03
N ALA A 514 -26.64 76.51 19.00
CA ALA A 514 -27.14 75.35 19.75
C ALA A 514 -28.08 74.52 18.85
N VAL A 515 -27.90 73.19 18.83
CA VAL A 515 -28.73 72.28 18.03
C VAL A 515 -29.96 71.82 18.81
N ASN A 516 -31.08 71.59 18.12
CA ASN A 516 -32.30 71.04 18.72
C ASN A 516 -32.46 69.53 18.48
N LYS A 517 -33.39 68.90 19.21
CA LYS A 517 -33.56 67.44 19.21
C LYS A 517 -33.89 66.85 17.82
N GLY A 518 -34.61 67.58 16.96
CA GLY A 518 -35.00 67.10 15.64
C GLY A 518 -33.81 66.82 14.72
N GLN A 519 -32.72 67.58 14.89
CA GLN A 519 -31.48 67.41 14.14
C GLN A 519 -30.69 66.16 14.58
N LEU A 520 -30.90 65.67 15.82
CA LEU A 520 -30.18 64.53 16.39
C LEU A 520 -30.83 63.17 16.05
N ASP A 521 -32.16 63.09 16.13
CA ASP A 521 -32.88 61.82 15.94
C ASP A 521 -32.72 61.25 14.50
N GLN A 522 -32.53 62.11 13.49
CA GLN A 522 -32.30 61.70 12.10
C GLN A 522 -30.90 61.16 11.81
N LEU A 523 -29.93 61.38 12.71
CA LEU A 523 -28.55 60.90 12.53
C LEU A 523 -28.42 59.42 12.90
N ALA A 524 -29.03 59.01 14.02
CA ALA A 524 -28.90 57.66 14.58
C ALA A 524 -29.42 56.55 13.64
N ALA A 525 -30.52 56.80 12.93
CA ALA A 525 -31.14 55.82 12.04
C ALA A 525 -30.23 55.36 10.87
N LYS A 526 -29.32 56.23 10.40
CA LYS A 526 -28.50 55.97 9.21
C LYS A 526 -27.26 55.10 9.47
N GLN A 527 -26.92 54.83 10.73
CA GLN A 527 -25.65 54.19 11.08
C GLN A 527 -25.74 52.65 11.18
N LYS A 528 -26.92 52.08 11.40
CA LYS A 528 -27.10 50.62 11.53
C LYS A 528 -26.96 49.86 10.21
N ASP A 529 -27.47 50.42 9.11
CA ASP A 529 -27.59 49.66 7.85
C ASP A 529 -26.26 49.44 7.16
N SER A 530 -25.29 50.33 7.38
CA SER A 530 -23.91 50.21 6.88
C SER A 530 -23.15 49.01 7.45
N ASP A 531 -23.63 48.42 8.55
CA ASP A 531 -22.81 47.60 9.45
C ASP A 531 -23.15 46.10 9.44
N ASP A 532 -23.62 45.59 8.29
CA ASP A 532 -23.51 44.16 7.94
C ASP A 532 -22.89 43.92 6.54
N SER A 533 -22.39 44.98 5.84
CA SER A 533 -22.06 44.96 4.38
C SER A 533 -20.58 45.07 3.97
N ALA A 534 -19.64 45.22 4.91
CA ALA A 534 -18.20 45.00 4.72
C ALA A 534 -17.85 43.78 5.57
N VAL A 535 -16.89 42.87 5.31
CA VAL A 535 -15.49 43.12 4.91
C VAL A 535 -14.44 42.17 5.59
N LYS A 536 -14.78 40.96 6.07
CA LYS A 536 -14.00 40.17 7.08
C LYS A 536 -12.61 39.67 6.60
N TYR A 537 -11.44 39.94 7.23
CA TYR A 537 -11.19 40.43 8.61
C TYR A 537 -11.47 39.32 9.63
N ASN A 538 -10.97 38.09 9.38
CA ASN A 538 -11.19 36.91 10.24
C ASN A 538 -10.82 37.17 11.70
N ASP A 539 -9.64 37.74 11.91
CA ASP A 539 -9.17 38.29 13.18
C ASP A 539 -8.95 39.81 12.97
N PRO A 540 -9.56 40.67 13.81
CA PRO A 540 -9.38 42.12 13.76
C PRO A 540 -7.94 42.59 13.99
N LYS A 541 -7.19 41.85 14.81
CA LYS A 541 -5.95 42.31 15.43
C LYS A 541 -4.74 42.00 14.55
N SER A 542 -4.70 40.83 13.90
CA SER A 542 -3.67 40.47 12.90
C SER A 542 -3.94 41.05 11.51
N LYS A 543 -5.17 40.91 10.98
CA LYS A 543 -5.57 41.28 9.60
C LYS A 543 -4.87 40.47 8.49
N ASP A 544 -4.27 39.34 8.83
CA ASP A 544 -3.52 38.47 7.90
C ASP A 544 -4.42 37.63 6.96
N LYS A 545 -5.69 37.44 7.34
CA LYS A 545 -6.63 36.56 6.62
C LYS A 545 -8.01 37.20 6.41
N VAL A 546 -8.48 37.04 5.18
CA VAL A 546 -9.85 37.35 4.72
C VAL A 546 -10.44 36.05 4.19
N THR A 547 -11.61 35.66 4.70
CA THR A 547 -12.29 34.41 4.33
C THR A 547 -13.67 34.77 3.83
N LEU A 548 -13.87 34.55 2.54
CA LEU A 548 -15.09 34.84 1.81
C LEU A 548 -16.03 33.65 2.06
N GLN A 549 -17.20 33.86 2.69
CA GLN A 549 -18.02 32.76 3.24
C GLN A 549 -18.91 32.06 2.19
N GLY A 550 -18.65 32.28 0.91
CA GLY A 550 -19.52 31.82 -0.16
C GLY A 550 -19.75 30.33 -0.04
N LYS A 551 -21.03 29.95 -0.06
CA LYS A 551 -21.47 28.57 0.14
C LYS A 551 -20.74 27.63 -0.82
N ASP A 552 -20.48 28.10 -2.04
CA ASP A 552 -19.74 27.40 -3.10
C ASP A 552 -18.48 28.21 -3.54
N GLY A 553 -18.03 29.16 -2.71
CA GLY A 553 -16.97 30.13 -3.00
C GLY A 553 -17.48 31.54 -3.35
N THR A 554 -16.56 32.50 -3.47
CA THR A 554 -16.85 33.91 -3.79
C THR A 554 -16.14 34.34 -5.07
N THR A 555 -16.89 34.96 -5.98
CA THR A 555 -16.33 35.68 -7.12
C THR A 555 -15.82 37.05 -6.67
N LEU A 556 -14.51 37.27 -6.76
CA LEU A 556 -13.93 38.62 -6.78
C LEU A 556 -13.85 39.05 -8.25
N ASP A 557 -14.80 39.88 -8.71
CA ASP A 557 -14.76 40.46 -10.04
C ASP A 557 -13.95 41.77 -10.06
N ASN A 558 -13.78 42.35 -11.25
CA ASN A 558 -12.97 43.57 -11.49
C ASN A 558 -11.52 43.50 -10.94
N VAL A 559 -10.97 42.30 -10.72
CA VAL A 559 -9.57 42.07 -10.37
C VAL A 559 -8.70 42.37 -11.60
N LYS A 560 -8.20 43.60 -11.65
CA LYS A 560 -7.22 44.06 -12.64
C LYS A 560 -6.01 43.11 -12.68
N ASP A 561 -5.52 42.80 -13.88
CA ASP A 561 -4.31 42.04 -14.16
C ASP A 561 -3.15 42.40 -13.22
N GLY A 562 -2.87 41.52 -12.26
CA GLY A 562 -1.77 41.66 -11.33
C GLY A 562 -0.42 41.53 -12.04
N HIS A 563 0.56 42.35 -11.63
CA HIS A 563 1.90 42.35 -12.21
C HIS A 563 2.66 41.08 -11.85
N ILE A 564 2.75 40.14 -12.80
CA ILE A 564 3.50 38.88 -12.71
C ILE A 564 5.00 39.20 -12.63
N SER A 565 5.52 39.40 -11.42
CA SER A 565 6.87 39.95 -11.18
C SER A 565 7.39 39.64 -9.76
N ALA A 566 8.64 40.02 -9.49
CA ALA A 566 9.39 39.63 -8.29
C ALA A 566 8.73 40.05 -6.96
N GLY A 567 8.18 39.06 -6.25
CA GLY A 567 7.55 39.25 -4.94
C GLY A 567 6.18 39.96 -4.96
N SER A 568 5.62 40.21 -6.15
CA SER A 568 4.39 40.99 -6.34
C SER A 568 3.18 40.37 -5.66
N LYS A 569 2.75 40.96 -4.53
CA LYS A 569 1.60 40.48 -3.73
C LYS A 569 0.23 40.88 -4.33
N GLU A 570 0.16 41.07 -5.63
CA GLU A 570 -1.07 41.39 -6.36
C GLU A 570 -1.84 40.12 -6.74
N ALA A 571 -3.15 40.23 -6.91
CA ALA A 571 -4.00 39.12 -7.34
C ALA A 571 -3.99 38.98 -8.88
N VAL A 572 -4.05 37.74 -9.37
CA VAL A 572 -4.14 37.43 -10.81
C VAL A 572 -5.54 36.95 -11.19
N ASN A 573 -5.97 37.20 -12.43
CA ASN A 573 -7.30 36.84 -12.92
C ASN A 573 -7.28 35.70 -13.96
N GLY A 574 -8.47 35.20 -14.32
CA GLY A 574 -8.63 34.04 -15.20
C GLY A 574 -8.05 34.21 -16.62
N GLY A 575 -8.00 35.44 -17.15
CA GLY A 575 -7.41 35.72 -18.46
C GLY A 575 -5.91 35.47 -18.48
N GLN A 576 -5.22 35.82 -17.40
CA GLN A 576 -3.79 35.57 -17.22
C GLN A 576 -3.47 34.07 -17.13
N ILE A 577 -4.38 33.26 -16.58
CA ILE A 577 -4.22 31.80 -16.42
C ILE A 577 -4.51 31.06 -17.74
N HIS A 578 -5.54 31.46 -18.50
CA HIS A 578 -5.93 30.78 -19.74
C HIS A 578 -4.82 30.79 -20.81
N ASN A 579 -4.10 31.92 -20.94
CA ASN A 579 -2.96 32.06 -21.84
C ASN A 579 -1.80 31.07 -21.53
N ILE A 580 -1.65 30.68 -20.27
CA ILE A 580 -0.64 29.68 -19.83
C ILE A 580 -1.08 28.27 -20.23
N ALA A 581 -2.38 27.95 -20.10
CA ALA A 581 -2.91 26.62 -20.46
C ALA A 581 -2.77 26.30 -21.96
N ASP A 582 -3.09 27.26 -22.84
CA ASP A 582 -2.96 27.08 -24.30
C ASP A 582 -1.49 26.88 -24.73
N SER A 583 -0.55 27.50 -24.02
CA SER A 583 0.91 27.31 -24.24
C SER A 583 1.37 25.88 -23.92
N ILE A 584 0.79 25.26 -22.89
CA ILE A 584 1.11 23.87 -22.50
C ILE A 584 0.53 22.87 -23.51
N LYS A 585 -0.72 23.05 -23.93
CA LYS A 585 -1.38 22.24 -24.98
C LYS A 585 -0.52 22.12 -26.24
N ASN A 586 -0.03 23.26 -26.74
CA ASN A 586 0.79 23.31 -27.96
C ASN A 586 2.16 22.60 -27.81
N SER A 587 2.66 22.46 -26.58
CA SER A 587 3.93 21.79 -26.29
C SER A 587 3.81 20.26 -26.19
N ILE A 588 2.62 19.73 -25.88
CA ILE A 588 2.35 18.28 -25.80
C ILE A 588 1.95 17.73 -27.19
N GLY A 589 1.19 18.51 -27.96
CA GLY A 589 0.76 18.14 -29.31
C GLY A 589 -0.24 16.98 -29.36
N GLY A 590 -0.31 16.30 -30.51
CA GLY A 590 -1.34 15.28 -30.75
C GLY A 590 -2.75 15.85 -30.67
N ASN A 591 -3.69 15.10 -30.10
CA ASN A 591 -5.08 15.50 -29.92
C ASN A 591 -5.33 16.27 -28.59
N THR A 592 -4.30 16.92 -28.03
CA THR A 592 -4.39 17.58 -26.72
C THR A 592 -5.31 18.82 -26.76
N THR A 593 -6.21 18.95 -25.77
CA THR A 593 -7.18 20.05 -25.67
C THR A 593 -7.14 20.74 -24.31
N VAL A 594 -7.40 22.06 -24.29
CA VAL A 594 -7.76 22.80 -23.07
C VAL A 594 -9.29 22.79 -22.97
N ASN A 595 -9.82 22.42 -21.81
CA ASN A 595 -11.25 22.35 -21.54
C ASN A 595 -11.77 23.70 -21.00
N PRO A 596 -13.09 23.97 -21.02
CA PRO A 596 -13.66 25.25 -20.56
C PRO A 596 -13.42 25.59 -19.08
N ASP A 597 -13.02 24.62 -18.25
CA ASP A 597 -12.64 24.79 -16.85
C ASP A 597 -11.13 25.07 -16.64
N GLY A 598 -10.35 25.10 -17.73
CA GLY A 598 -8.89 25.29 -17.71
C GLY A 598 -8.07 24.00 -17.55
N SER A 599 -8.71 22.83 -17.43
CA SER A 599 -8.01 21.53 -17.42
C SER A 599 -7.51 21.13 -18.81
N ILE A 600 -6.55 20.19 -18.88
CA ILE A 600 -5.95 19.73 -20.14
C ILE A 600 -6.19 18.22 -20.32
N THR A 601 -6.76 17.84 -21.47
CA THR A 601 -7.02 16.44 -21.83
C THR A 601 -6.02 15.97 -22.89
N THR A 602 -5.38 14.82 -22.70
CA THR A 602 -4.45 14.20 -23.65
C THR A 602 -4.96 12.83 -24.12
N ASN A 603 -4.84 12.52 -25.42
CA ASN A 603 -5.03 11.15 -25.93
C ASN A 603 -4.23 10.87 -27.21
N ASN A 604 -3.94 9.58 -27.44
CA ASN A 604 -3.26 9.03 -28.61
C ASN A 604 -1.91 9.70 -28.96
N ILE A 605 -1.03 9.88 -27.97
CA ILE A 605 0.30 10.47 -28.19
C ILE A 605 1.10 9.56 -29.14
N GLY A 606 1.54 10.12 -30.27
CA GLY A 606 2.35 9.41 -31.27
C GLY A 606 1.65 8.26 -32.01
N GLY A 607 0.32 8.14 -31.94
CA GLY A 607 -0.41 7.02 -32.57
C GLY A 607 -0.41 5.71 -31.74
N THR A 608 0.10 5.75 -30.51
CA THR A 608 0.26 4.56 -29.64
C THR A 608 -1.00 4.17 -28.86
N GLY A 609 -2.09 4.95 -28.98
CA GLY A 609 -3.30 4.80 -28.15
C GLY A 609 -3.13 5.22 -26.69
N LYS A 610 -1.95 5.70 -26.26
CA LYS A 610 -1.66 6.07 -24.86
C LYS A 610 -1.94 7.55 -24.57
N HIS A 611 -2.10 7.85 -23.27
CA HIS A 611 -2.48 9.18 -22.77
C HIS A 611 -1.30 9.98 -22.17
N ASN A 612 -0.15 9.34 -21.94
CA ASN A 612 1.10 10.00 -21.50
C ASN A 612 2.30 9.51 -22.34
N ILE A 613 3.41 10.23 -22.24
CA ILE A 613 4.61 10.03 -23.07
C ILE A 613 5.37 8.74 -22.67
N ASN A 614 5.40 8.38 -21.38
CA ASN A 614 6.14 7.21 -20.89
C ASN A 614 5.54 5.90 -21.44
N ASP A 615 4.22 5.76 -21.34
CA ASP A 615 3.55 4.50 -21.70
C ASP A 615 3.50 4.32 -23.22
N ALA A 616 3.52 5.42 -23.98
CA ALA A 616 3.71 5.42 -25.43
C ALA A 616 5.06 4.80 -25.84
N ILE A 617 6.13 5.10 -25.08
CA ILE A 617 7.47 4.54 -25.29
C ILE A 617 7.51 3.06 -24.84
N ALA A 618 6.82 2.72 -23.76
CA ALA A 618 6.77 1.35 -23.24
C ALA A 618 6.12 0.35 -24.21
N GLU A 619 4.99 0.71 -24.84
CA GLU A 619 4.28 -0.17 -25.80
C GLU A 619 5.14 -0.55 -27.02
N VAL A 620 5.94 0.40 -27.52
CA VAL A 620 6.87 0.19 -28.64
C VAL A 620 7.97 -0.81 -28.26
N LYS A 621 8.46 -0.77 -27.01
CA LYS A 621 9.43 -1.73 -26.49
C LYS A 621 8.81 -3.13 -26.32
N ASP A 622 7.60 -3.21 -25.78
CA ASP A 622 6.95 -4.47 -25.45
C ASP A 622 6.54 -5.28 -26.70
N SER A 623 6.22 -4.58 -27.79
CA SER A 623 5.95 -5.16 -29.11
C SER A 623 7.19 -5.83 -29.72
N ALA A 624 8.40 -5.31 -29.47
CA ALA A 624 9.65 -5.86 -30.01
C ALA A 624 10.12 -7.14 -29.30
N ILE A 625 9.65 -7.42 -28.08
CA ILE A 625 10.11 -8.56 -27.26
C ILE A 625 9.41 -9.88 -27.66
N LYS A 626 8.18 -9.81 -28.21
CA LYS A 626 7.28 -10.97 -28.40
C LYS A 626 7.58 -11.84 -29.64
N ALA A 627 8.72 -11.65 -30.29
CA ALA A 627 9.04 -12.20 -31.62
C ALA A 627 10.05 -13.38 -31.64
N LYS A 628 10.20 -14.14 -30.54
CA LYS A 628 11.16 -15.27 -30.44
C LYS A 628 10.48 -16.65 -30.48
N THR A 629 11.08 -17.58 -31.24
CA THR A 629 10.69 -19.02 -31.32
C THR A 629 11.63 -19.89 -30.48
N THR A 630 11.17 -21.07 -30.06
CA THR A 630 11.92 -22.04 -29.23
C THR A 630 11.66 -23.50 -29.64
N VAL A 631 12.60 -24.40 -29.33
CA VAL A 631 12.44 -25.86 -29.41
C VAL A 631 12.71 -26.45 -28.02
N THR A 632 12.03 -27.53 -27.64
CA THR A 632 12.12 -28.16 -26.31
C THR A 632 12.47 -29.63 -26.41
N GLU A 633 13.24 -30.15 -25.44
CA GLU A 633 13.52 -31.57 -25.30
C GLU A 633 12.29 -32.37 -24.83
N GLY A 634 12.19 -33.64 -25.24
CA GLY A 634 11.21 -34.61 -24.76
C GLY A 634 11.89 -35.90 -24.28
N ASP A 635 11.15 -36.79 -23.62
CA ASP A 635 11.71 -37.81 -22.71
C ASP A 635 12.85 -38.66 -23.31
N ASN A 636 12.69 -39.19 -24.53
CA ASN A 636 13.69 -40.01 -25.23
C ASN A 636 14.61 -39.24 -26.20
N VAL A 637 14.47 -37.92 -26.27
CA VAL A 637 15.18 -37.02 -27.19
C VAL A 637 16.23 -36.21 -26.43
N VAL A 638 17.25 -35.69 -27.12
CA VAL A 638 18.19 -34.67 -26.60
C VAL A 638 18.11 -33.45 -27.50
N VAL A 639 18.03 -32.23 -26.94
CA VAL A 639 18.02 -30.98 -27.72
C VAL A 639 19.13 -30.04 -27.26
N LYS A 640 19.99 -29.61 -28.20
CA LYS A 640 21.19 -28.81 -27.93
C LYS A 640 21.15 -27.46 -28.68
N GLU A 641 20.99 -26.37 -27.92
CA GLU A 641 21.00 -25.00 -28.45
C GLU A 641 22.43 -24.55 -28.78
N THR A 642 22.59 -23.86 -29.92
CA THR A 642 23.85 -23.24 -30.39
C THR A 642 23.59 -21.90 -31.06
N THR A 643 24.56 -20.99 -31.07
CA THR A 643 24.43 -19.66 -31.71
C THR A 643 25.20 -19.62 -33.03
N ASN A 644 24.53 -19.17 -34.09
CA ASN A 644 25.08 -19.01 -35.43
C ASN A 644 25.93 -17.71 -35.54
N LYS A 645 26.76 -17.62 -36.58
CA LYS A 645 27.66 -16.47 -36.81
C LYS A 645 26.93 -15.14 -37.11
N ASP A 646 25.65 -15.19 -37.42
CA ASP A 646 24.77 -14.03 -37.66
C ASP A 646 23.98 -13.60 -36.41
N GLY A 647 24.14 -14.31 -35.28
CA GLY A 647 23.40 -14.08 -34.04
C GLY A 647 22.07 -14.83 -33.92
N SER A 648 21.70 -15.66 -34.90
CA SER A 648 20.52 -16.53 -34.81
C SER A 648 20.77 -17.79 -33.94
N THR A 649 19.69 -18.42 -33.48
CA THR A 649 19.74 -19.66 -32.69
C THR A 649 19.53 -20.90 -33.58
N ASN A 650 20.30 -21.95 -33.33
CA ASN A 650 20.19 -23.28 -33.93
C ASN A 650 19.92 -24.36 -32.87
N PHE A 651 19.18 -25.42 -33.21
CA PHE A 651 18.83 -26.53 -32.32
C PHE A 651 19.17 -27.88 -32.96
N GLU A 652 20.10 -28.62 -32.36
CA GLU A 652 20.49 -29.99 -32.74
C GLU A 652 19.65 -31.02 -31.96
N VAL A 653 19.20 -32.10 -32.60
CA VAL A 653 18.20 -33.04 -32.05
C VAL A 653 18.60 -34.51 -32.28
N SER A 654 18.76 -35.28 -31.20
CA SER A 654 19.15 -36.71 -31.21
C SER A 654 18.29 -37.55 -30.25
N THR A 655 18.48 -38.87 -30.21
CA THR A 655 17.90 -39.75 -29.17
C THR A 655 18.83 -39.95 -27.98
N LYS A 656 18.27 -40.25 -26.81
CA LYS A 656 19.03 -40.71 -25.64
C LYS A 656 19.58 -42.13 -25.85
N LYS A 657 20.69 -42.45 -25.17
CA LYS A 657 21.32 -43.77 -25.21
C LYS A 657 20.57 -44.84 -24.40
N ASP A 658 20.00 -44.41 -23.29
CA ASP A 658 19.05 -45.15 -22.47
C ASP A 658 17.66 -44.74 -22.92
N LEU A 659 16.86 -45.70 -23.39
CA LEU A 659 15.49 -45.44 -23.81
C LEU A 659 14.48 -45.87 -22.74
N THR A 660 13.48 -45.02 -22.51
CA THR A 660 12.31 -45.28 -21.66
C THR A 660 11.07 -45.43 -22.54
N LEU A 661 10.59 -46.65 -22.73
CA LEU A 661 9.53 -47.00 -23.68
C LEU A 661 8.39 -47.74 -22.96
N ASP A 662 7.23 -47.90 -23.61
CA ASP A 662 6.15 -48.76 -23.11
C ASP A 662 6.44 -50.26 -23.38
N SER A 663 6.95 -50.56 -24.58
CA SER A 663 7.22 -51.93 -25.05
C SER A 663 8.16 -51.98 -26.26
N ILE A 664 8.84 -53.11 -26.43
CA ILE A 664 9.54 -53.55 -27.65
C ILE A 664 8.97 -54.91 -28.08
N THR A 665 8.78 -55.07 -29.39
CA THR A 665 8.33 -56.33 -30.03
C THR A 665 9.33 -56.74 -31.10
N THR A 666 9.86 -57.96 -31.01
CA THR A 666 10.82 -58.55 -31.95
C THR A 666 10.37 -59.95 -32.35
N GLY A 667 9.55 -60.03 -33.41
CA GLY A 667 8.88 -61.27 -33.80
C GLY A 667 7.85 -61.71 -32.75
N ASP A 668 7.81 -63.00 -32.41
CA ASP A 668 6.96 -63.55 -31.34
C ASP A 668 7.51 -63.30 -29.92
N THR A 669 8.56 -62.49 -29.77
CA THR A 669 9.12 -62.05 -28.47
C THR A 669 8.71 -60.62 -28.16
N VAL A 670 8.16 -60.39 -26.97
CA VAL A 670 7.78 -59.07 -26.47
C VAL A 670 8.52 -58.80 -25.15
N LEU A 671 9.18 -57.65 -25.06
CA LEU A 671 9.72 -57.07 -23.83
C LEU A 671 8.91 -55.81 -23.51
N ASN A 672 8.22 -55.77 -22.37
CA ASN A 672 7.41 -54.60 -21.99
C ASN A 672 7.38 -54.38 -20.47
N ASN A 673 6.59 -53.39 -20.05
CA ASN A 673 6.19 -53.13 -18.66
C ASN A 673 6.01 -54.39 -17.78
N ASN A 674 5.41 -55.47 -18.32
CA ASN A 674 5.18 -56.71 -17.56
C ASN A 674 6.37 -57.70 -17.59
N GLY A 675 7.28 -57.63 -18.57
CA GLY A 675 8.44 -58.51 -18.65
C GLY A 675 8.73 -59.04 -20.06
N LEU A 676 9.35 -60.21 -20.13
CA LEU A 676 9.69 -60.94 -21.36
C LEU A 676 8.70 -62.08 -21.59
N THR A 677 7.99 -62.04 -22.72
CA THR A 677 7.07 -63.09 -23.14
C THR A 677 7.52 -63.69 -24.47
N ILE A 678 7.66 -65.02 -24.51
CA ILE A 678 7.74 -65.81 -25.73
C ILE A 678 6.36 -66.45 -25.94
N LYS A 679 5.72 -66.15 -27.06
CA LYS A 679 4.41 -66.72 -27.41
C LYS A 679 4.46 -68.26 -27.44
N ASP A 680 3.43 -68.89 -26.88
CA ASP A 680 3.27 -70.35 -26.75
C ASP A 680 4.45 -71.07 -26.04
N GLY A 681 5.31 -70.31 -25.36
CA GLY A 681 6.56 -70.77 -24.73
C GLY A 681 6.61 -70.55 -23.22
N ALA A 682 7.82 -70.34 -22.70
CA ALA A 682 8.04 -69.88 -21.34
C ALA A 682 8.00 -68.35 -21.28
N SER A 683 7.59 -67.79 -20.14
CA SER A 683 7.58 -66.34 -19.90
C SER A 683 8.14 -65.97 -18.54
N ILE A 684 8.66 -64.74 -18.45
CA ILE A 684 9.29 -64.17 -17.26
C ILE A 684 8.69 -62.78 -17.09
N THR A 685 7.78 -62.63 -16.15
CA THR A 685 6.99 -61.42 -15.95
C THR A 685 7.02 -60.93 -14.50
N LYS A 686 6.33 -59.81 -14.21
CA LYS A 686 6.03 -59.39 -12.84
C LYS A 686 5.23 -60.44 -12.07
N ASP A 687 4.44 -61.25 -12.76
CA ASP A 687 3.66 -62.36 -12.19
C ASP A 687 4.57 -63.54 -11.74
N GLY A 688 5.81 -63.59 -12.24
CA GLY A 688 6.82 -64.58 -11.90
C GLY A 688 7.39 -65.30 -13.12
N ILE A 689 7.62 -66.60 -12.99
CA ILE A 689 8.16 -67.44 -14.05
C ILE A 689 7.09 -68.46 -14.44
N ASN A 690 6.86 -68.65 -15.74
CA ASN A 690 5.94 -69.65 -16.27
C ASN A 690 6.72 -70.67 -17.09
N ALA A 691 6.74 -71.93 -16.63
CA ALA A 691 7.47 -73.01 -17.28
C ALA A 691 6.76 -73.59 -18.52
N GLY A 692 5.55 -73.12 -18.87
CA GLY A 692 4.84 -73.55 -20.08
C GLY A 692 4.47 -75.03 -20.09
N ASN A 693 4.05 -75.57 -18.93
CA ASN A 693 3.75 -76.98 -18.67
C ASN A 693 4.93 -77.93 -18.95
N LYS A 694 6.15 -77.49 -18.66
CA LYS A 694 7.40 -78.28 -18.80
C LYS A 694 8.01 -78.55 -17.43
N LYS A 695 8.89 -79.55 -17.36
CA LYS A 695 9.73 -79.77 -16.18
C LYS A 695 10.79 -78.68 -16.07
N ILE A 696 11.10 -78.29 -14.83
CA ILE A 696 12.32 -77.56 -14.50
C ILE A 696 13.31 -78.62 -13.99
N THR A 697 14.34 -78.86 -14.77
CA THR A 697 15.36 -79.90 -14.52
C THR A 697 16.69 -79.28 -14.13
N ASN A 698 17.62 -80.11 -13.63
CA ASN A 698 18.93 -79.68 -13.12
C ASN A 698 18.85 -78.70 -11.94
N VAL A 699 17.80 -78.82 -11.12
CA VAL A 699 17.65 -78.03 -9.89
C VAL A 699 18.57 -78.61 -8.82
N ALA A 700 19.36 -77.74 -8.18
CA ALA A 700 20.24 -78.13 -7.08
C ALA A 700 19.44 -78.57 -5.83
N ASP A 701 20.13 -78.98 -4.77
CA ASP A 701 19.49 -79.20 -3.47
C ASP A 701 19.26 -77.83 -2.79
N GLY A 702 18.02 -77.35 -2.79
CA GLY A 702 17.67 -76.07 -2.18
C GLY A 702 17.84 -76.11 -0.65
N ALA A 703 18.22 -74.99 -0.02
CA ALA A 703 18.45 -74.95 1.42
C ALA A 703 17.14 -75.17 2.20
N ILE A 704 17.06 -76.28 2.95
CA ILE A 704 15.93 -76.59 3.84
C ILE A 704 16.08 -75.82 5.16
N ALA A 705 15.84 -74.52 5.11
CA ALA A 705 15.93 -73.60 6.24
C ALA A 705 14.69 -72.71 6.34
N ASN A 706 14.34 -72.27 7.56
CA ASN A 706 13.21 -71.34 7.74
C ASN A 706 13.47 -70.04 6.97
N GLY A 707 12.47 -69.58 6.22
CA GLY A 707 12.57 -68.40 5.37
C GLY A 707 13.23 -68.62 4.01
N SER A 708 13.79 -69.80 3.72
CA SER A 708 14.38 -70.14 2.41
C SER A 708 13.42 -69.87 1.23
N LYS A 709 14.00 -69.63 0.06
CA LYS A 709 13.30 -69.34 -1.21
C LYS A 709 13.77 -70.24 -2.35
N ASP A 710 14.66 -71.18 -2.05
CA ASP A 710 15.20 -72.11 -3.04
C ASP A 710 14.13 -73.13 -3.46
N ALA A 711 14.11 -73.50 -4.74
CA ALA A 711 13.29 -74.61 -5.20
C ALA A 711 13.87 -75.93 -4.66
N VAL A 712 13.03 -76.72 -3.99
CA VAL A 712 13.40 -78.08 -3.54
C VAL A 712 13.13 -79.12 -4.62
N ASN A 713 13.94 -80.18 -4.63
CA ASN A 713 13.80 -81.31 -5.54
C ASN A 713 13.20 -82.55 -4.85
N GLY A 714 12.78 -83.53 -5.65
CA GLY A 714 12.09 -84.73 -5.13
C GLY A 714 12.95 -85.62 -4.22
N GLY A 715 14.28 -85.54 -4.26
CA GLY A 715 15.15 -86.28 -3.35
C GLY A 715 15.10 -85.77 -1.91
N GLN A 716 14.78 -84.49 -1.71
CA GLN A 716 14.74 -83.86 -0.39
C GLN A 716 13.47 -84.22 0.40
N ILE A 717 12.34 -84.34 -0.31
CA ILE A 717 11.01 -84.61 0.27
C ILE A 717 10.90 -86.02 0.87
N GLN A 718 11.54 -87.03 0.26
CA GLN A 718 11.52 -88.41 0.75
C GLN A 718 12.08 -88.53 2.17
N ASN A 719 13.23 -87.90 2.42
CA ASN A 719 13.95 -87.97 3.71
C ASN A 719 13.16 -87.39 4.89
N ILE A 720 12.33 -86.37 4.64
CA ILE A 720 11.45 -85.76 5.65
C ILE A 720 10.33 -86.74 6.04
N SER A 721 9.72 -87.39 5.05
CA SER A 721 8.56 -88.28 5.24
C SER A 721 8.90 -89.50 6.10
N GLU A 722 10.10 -90.07 5.92
CA GLU A 722 10.62 -91.17 6.75
C GLU A 722 10.91 -90.75 8.20
N SER A 723 11.32 -89.50 8.43
CA SER A 723 11.61 -88.98 9.76
C SER A 723 10.36 -88.82 10.63
N ILE A 724 9.23 -88.40 10.02
CA ILE A 724 7.96 -88.20 10.72
C ILE A 724 7.34 -89.54 11.15
N LYS A 725 7.39 -90.56 10.29
CA LYS A 725 6.99 -91.94 10.62
C LYS A 725 7.59 -92.43 11.94
N ASN A 726 8.89 -92.22 12.13
CA ASN A 726 9.62 -92.68 13.31
C ASN A 726 9.26 -91.87 14.57
N SER A 727 8.80 -90.63 14.41
CA SER A 727 8.47 -89.70 15.50
C SER A 727 7.07 -89.97 16.10
N ILE A 728 6.13 -90.47 15.29
CA ILE A 728 4.81 -90.94 15.77
C ILE A 728 4.91 -92.37 16.33
N GLY A 729 5.79 -93.20 15.75
CA GLY A 729 6.02 -94.58 16.19
C GLY A 729 4.87 -95.53 15.82
N GLY A 730 4.79 -96.66 16.51
CA GLY A 730 3.76 -97.67 16.27
C GLY A 730 3.77 -98.23 14.83
N ASN A 731 2.59 -98.44 14.27
CA ASN A 731 2.38 -99.12 12.98
C ASN A 731 2.37 -98.14 11.78
N THR A 732 3.32 -97.20 11.72
CA THR A 732 3.31 -96.08 10.77
C THR A 732 4.12 -96.36 9.49
N THR A 733 3.64 -95.95 8.32
CA THR A 733 4.24 -96.24 6.99
C THR A 733 4.38 -95.00 6.08
N VAL A 734 5.20 -95.09 5.02
CA VAL A 734 5.40 -94.08 3.97
C VAL A 734 5.19 -94.72 2.59
N ASN A 735 4.58 -94.00 1.65
CA ASN A 735 4.17 -94.46 0.32
C ASN A 735 5.03 -93.87 -0.83
N PRO A 736 4.96 -94.39 -2.08
CA PRO A 736 5.78 -93.92 -3.21
C PRO A 736 5.53 -92.48 -3.70
N ASP A 737 4.46 -91.83 -3.22
CA ASP A 737 4.16 -90.41 -3.43
C ASP A 737 4.56 -89.52 -2.24
N GLY A 738 5.20 -90.10 -1.22
CA GLY A 738 5.58 -89.48 0.05
C GLY A 738 4.50 -89.52 1.15
N SER A 739 3.28 -89.99 0.87
CA SER A 739 2.18 -89.98 1.85
C SER A 739 2.38 -90.95 3.03
N ILE A 740 1.68 -90.71 4.16
CA ILE A 740 1.88 -91.35 5.48
C ILE A 740 0.57 -91.95 6.03
N THR A 741 0.63 -93.01 6.84
CA THR A 741 -0.57 -93.67 7.44
C THR A 741 -0.33 -94.19 8.87
N THR A 742 -1.31 -94.07 9.77
CA THR A 742 -1.23 -94.36 11.23
C THR A 742 -2.46 -95.12 11.79
N ASN A 743 -2.32 -95.82 12.94
CA ASN A 743 -3.43 -96.50 13.66
C ASN A 743 -3.15 -96.65 15.18
N ASN A 744 -4.23 -96.65 16.00
CA ASN A 744 -4.29 -96.94 17.45
C ASN A 744 -3.20 -96.32 18.36
N ILE A 745 -3.34 -95.04 18.68
CA ILE A 745 -2.38 -94.26 19.48
C ILE A 745 -2.66 -94.40 20.99
N GLY A 746 -1.60 -94.71 21.75
CA GLY A 746 -1.60 -94.67 23.23
C GLY A 746 -2.54 -95.65 23.94
N GLY A 747 -3.07 -96.66 23.24
CA GLY A 747 -4.10 -97.56 23.78
C GLY A 747 -5.50 -96.93 23.91
N THR A 748 -5.70 -95.72 23.38
CA THR A 748 -6.99 -94.99 23.47
C THR A 748 -8.04 -95.45 22.46
N GLY A 749 -7.68 -96.37 21.54
CA GLY A 749 -8.54 -96.80 20.44
C GLY A 749 -8.76 -95.74 19.37
N LYS A 750 -7.91 -94.70 19.31
CA LYS A 750 -7.98 -93.60 18.34
C LYS A 750 -6.85 -93.69 17.32
N ASN A 751 -7.13 -93.37 16.07
CA ASN A 751 -6.14 -93.35 14.99
C ASN A 751 -5.41 -92.00 14.85
N ASN A 752 -5.65 -91.07 15.77
CA ASN A 752 -5.05 -89.75 15.82
C ASN A 752 -4.78 -89.28 17.26
N ILE A 753 -3.98 -88.23 17.41
CA ILE A 753 -3.44 -87.76 18.70
C ILE A 753 -4.44 -86.86 19.46
N ASN A 754 -5.22 -86.03 18.75
CA ASN A 754 -6.21 -85.15 19.36
C ASN A 754 -7.25 -85.93 20.19
N ASP A 755 -7.86 -86.93 19.58
CA ASP A 755 -9.00 -87.64 20.18
C ASP A 755 -8.57 -88.50 21.38
N ALA A 756 -7.28 -88.87 21.42
CA ALA A 756 -6.66 -89.52 22.56
C ALA A 756 -6.60 -88.58 23.78
N ILE A 757 -6.17 -87.33 23.58
CA ILE A 757 -6.00 -86.35 24.67
C ILE A 757 -7.36 -85.80 25.14
N LYS A 758 -8.37 -85.64 24.27
CA LYS A 758 -9.69 -85.10 24.69
C LYS A 758 -10.42 -85.95 25.72
N SER A 759 -10.22 -87.27 25.68
CA SER A 759 -10.75 -88.21 26.67
C SER A 759 -10.20 -88.02 28.10
N VAL A 760 -9.21 -87.12 28.28
CA VAL A 760 -8.54 -86.83 29.54
C VAL A 760 -8.96 -85.45 30.10
N ASP A 761 -8.88 -84.36 29.32
CA ASP A 761 -9.10 -82.99 29.83
C ASP A 761 -10.54 -82.70 30.30
N ASP A 762 -11.53 -83.28 29.61
CA ASP A 762 -12.96 -83.11 29.95
C ASP A 762 -13.30 -83.65 31.35
N LYS A 763 -12.47 -84.55 31.90
CA LYS A 763 -12.64 -85.11 33.25
C LYS A 763 -12.07 -84.21 34.35
N VAL A 764 -11.15 -83.30 34.02
CA VAL A 764 -10.48 -82.42 34.99
C VAL A 764 -11.22 -81.09 35.13
N THR A 765 -11.51 -80.42 34.00
CA THR A 765 -11.99 -79.02 34.00
C THR A 765 -13.29 -78.82 34.80
N ASN A 766 -14.18 -79.81 34.76
CA ASN A 766 -15.47 -79.75 35.46
C ASN A 766 -15.37 -79.81 37.00
N GLY A 767 -14.25 -80.26 37.56
CA GLY A 767 -14.07 -80.39 39.02
C GLY A 767 -13.69 -79.10 39.75
N VAL A 768 -13.17 -78.09 39.05
CA VAL A 768 -12.54 -76.90 39.67
C VAL A 768 -13.44 -75.67 39.71
N ASN A 769 -14.14 -75.36 38.61
CA ASN A 769 -14.81 -74.06 38.43
C ASN A 769 -15.96 -73.77 39.41
N ASP A 770 -16.59 -74.82 39.96
CA ASP A 770 -17.82 -74.71 40.74
C ASP A 770 -17.61 -74.13 42.15
N LEU A 771 -16.35 -74.11 42.61
CA LEU A 771 -15.96 -73.85 44.00
C LEU A 771 -15.48 -72.40 44.25
N THR A 772 -14.86 -71.74 43.27
CA THR A 772 -14.18 -70.43 43.45
C THR A 772 -15.04 -69.18 43.19
N ASN A 773 -16.23 -69.31 42.58
CA ASN A 773 -16.86 -68.20 41.85
C ASN A 773 -18.11 -67.53 42.49
N LYS A 774 -18.43 -67.75 43.79
CA LYS A 774 -19.78 -67.40 44.35
C LYS A 774 -19.88 -66.21 45.35
N GLY A 775 -18.82 -65.80 46.06
CA GLY A 775 -18.69 -64.48 46.75
C GLY A 775 -19.69 -64.09 47.89
N LEU A 776 -19.68 -62.80 48.29
CA LEU A 776 -20.45 -62.16 49.38
C LEU A 776 -20.91 -60.71 49.02
N ASN A 777 -21.79 -60.06 49.80
CA ASN A 777 -22.48 -58.79 49.45
C ASN A 777 -22.61 -57.77 50.64
N PHE A 778 -22.53 -56.44 50.40
CA PHE A 778 -22.62 -55.34 51.42
C PHE A 778 -23.38 -54.07 50.93
N GLY A 779 -24.06 -53.26 51.77
CA GLY A 779 -24.85 -52.08 51.31
C GLY A 779 -24.89 -50.84 52.25
N ALA A 780 -25.53 -49.73 51.83
CA ALA A 780 -25.56 -48.43 52.53
C ALA A 780 -26.93 -47.67 52.42
N ASN A 781 -27.02 -46.45 52.97
CA ASN A 781 -28.28 -45.71 53.21
C ASN A 781 -28.75 -44.73 52.11
N ASP A 782 -28.15 -44.75 50.92
CA ASP A 782 -28.60 -43.92 49.79
C ASP A 782 -29.88 -44.51 49.18
N GLN A 783 -31.02 -43.83 49.32
CA GLN A 783 -32.29 -44.25 48.73
C GLN A 783 -33.13 -43.09 48.18
N LYS A 784 -32.79 -42.62 46.95
CA LYS A 784 -33.81 -42.19 45.97
C LYS A 784 -33.33 -42.03 44.51
N ALA A 785 -32.85 -43.10 43.86
CA ALA A 785 -32.87 -43.19 42.39
C ALA A 785 -32.65 -44.60 41.81
N SER A 786 -31.90 -45.45 42.50
CA SER A 786 -31.53 -46.79 42.00
C SER A 786 -31.56 -47.82 43.13
N ASP A 787 -32.24 -48.95 42.88
CA ASP A 787 -32.51 -50.00 43.88
C ASP A 787 -31.23 -50.43 44.59
N GLY A 788 -31.19 -50.31 45.92
CA GLY A 788 -29.97 -50.36 46.74
C GLY A 788 -29.05 -51.54 46.46
N LYS A 789 -28.11 -51.36 45.52
CA LYS A 789 -27.23 -52.42 45.05
C LYS A 789 -26.21 -52.74 46.12
N SER A 790 -26.21 -53.99 46.56
CA SER A 790 -25.13 -54.46 47.41
C SER A 790 -23.83 -54.60 46.60
N VAL A 791 -22.74 -54.03 47.09
CA VAL A 791 -21.39 -54.23 46.59
C VAL A 791 -21.03 -55.70 46.78
N HIS A 792 -20.92 -56.44 45.67
CA HIS A 792 -20.50 -57.84 45.67
C HIS A 792 -18.98 -57.94 45.72
N ARG A 793 -18.45 -58.85 46.54
CA ARG A 793 -17.02 -59.13 46.66
C ARG A 793 -16.72 -60.63 46.69
N LYS A 794 -15.70 -61.02 45.92
CA LYS A 794 -15.14 -62.35 45.87
C LYS A 794 -14.12 -62.52 46.99
N LEU A 795 -13.72 -63.77 47.24
CA LEU A 795 -12.60 -64.01 48.13
C LEU A 795 -11.32 -63.47 47.46
N GLY A 796 -10.68 -62.49 48.08
CA GLY A 796 -9.54 -61.74 47.55
C GLY A 796 -9.68 -60.21 47.63
N ASP A 797 -10.90 -59.66 47.73
CA ASP A 797 -11.14 -58.23 47.50
C ASP A 797 -11.07 -57.36 48.79
N THR A 798 -10.61 -56.10 48.66
CA THR A 798 -10.65 -55.07 49.75
C THR A 798 -11.90 -54.18 49.65
N LEU A 799 -12.76 -54.16 50.67
CA LEU A 799 -13.90 -53.25 50.80
C LEU A 799 -13.50 -51.92 51.48
N ASN A 800 -13.65 -50.81 50.76
CA ASN A 800 -13.32 -49.49 51.29
C ASN A 800 -14.50 -48.90 52.08
N ILE A 801 -14.26 -48.36 53.27
CA ILE A 801 -15.23 -47.62 54.08
C ILE A 801 -14.61 -46.26 54.41
N VAL A 802 -14.86 -45.28 53.54
CA VAL A 802 -14.15 -43.99 53.50
C VAL A 802 -15.05 -42.80 53.85
N GLY A 803 -14.44 -41.73 54.35
CA GLY A 803 -15.06 -40.43 54.55
C GLY A 803 -14.63 -39.42 53.49
N GLY A 804 -15.29 -38.26 53.50
CA GLY A 804 -14.95 -37.10 52.67
C GLY A 804 -15.93 -36.89 51.51
N ALA A 805 -16.28 -35.62 51.26
CA ALA A 805 -17.10 -35.24 50.12
C ALA A 805 -16.23 -35.08 48.87
N ASP A 806 -16.59 -35.77 47.79
CA ASP A 806 -15.92 -35.61 46.50
C ASP A 806 -16.46 -34.35 45.80
N ALA A 807 -15.58 -33.62 45.10
CA ALA A 807 -15.86 -32.28 44.61
C ALA A 807 -16.94 -32.26 43.52
N ASP A 808 -16.98 -33.31 42.68
CA ASP A 808 -17.85 -33.38 41.51
C ASP A 808 -19.16 -34.15 41.77
N THR A 809 -19.29 -34.81 42.94
CA THR A 809 -20.50 -35.57 43.32
C THR A 809 -21.31 -34.96 44.47
N ALA A 810 -20.89 -33.82 45.02
CA ALA A 810 -21.59 -33.07 46.08
C ALA A 810 -22.84 -32.28 45.60
N GLU A 811 -23.50 -32.70 44.51
CA GLU A 811 -24.60 -31.96 43.87
C GLU A 811 -26.00 -32.21 44.46
N ASP A 812 -26.18 -33.19 45.34
CA ASP A 812 -27.49 -33.43 45.98
C ASP A 812 -27.82 -32.38 47.05
N LYS A 813 -28.27 -31.22 46.58
CA LYS A 813 -28.74 -30.09 47.39
C LYS A 813 -30.12 -30.34 48.03
N THR A 814 -30.69 -31.54 47.90
CA THR A 814 -32.10 -31.83 48.24
C THR A 814 -32.32 -32.62 49.54
N SER A 815 -31.30 -33.32 50.06
CA SER A 815 -31.44 -34.18 51.26
C SER A 815 -31.96 -33.46 52.51
N GLY A 816 -31.60 -32.18 52.69
CA GLY A 816 -31.93 -31.38 53.87
C GLY A 816 -31.07 -31.68 55.10
N GLU A 817 -30.38 -32.83 55.13
CA GLU A 817 -29.49 -33.27 56.20
C GLU A 817 -28.02 -33.00 55.84
N ASN A 818 -27.22 -32.59 56.83
CA ASN A 818 -25.83 -32.17 56.59
C ASN A 818 -24.84 -33.34 56.33
N ILE A 819 -25.20 -34.59 56.64
CA ILE A 819 -24.36 -35.80 56.49
C ILE A 819 -25.05 -36.82 55.57
N ILE A 820 -24.30 -37.51 54.71
CA ILE A 820 -24.81 -38.53 53.76
C ILE A 820 -23.92 -39.78 53.77
N THR A 821 -24.46 -40.98 53.52
CA THR A 821 -23.67 -42.20 53.26
C THR A 821 -24.10 -42.89 51.97
N ARG A 822 -23.16 -43.29 51.10
CA ARG A 822 -23.44 -43.91 49.78
C ARG A 822 -22.66 -45.21 49.58
N THR A 823 -23.21 -46.14 48.79
CA THR A 823 -22.40 -47.22 48.19
C THR A 823 -21.65 -46.67 46.98
N THR A 824 -20.33 -46.85 46.96
CA THR A 824 -19.50 -46.68 45.75
C THR A 824 -19.16 -48.04 45.16
N GLU A 825 -18.59 -48.08 43.95
CA GLU A 825 -18.08 -49.32 43.35
C GLU A 825 -16.98 -49.96 44.24
N ASP A 826 -16.17 -49.12 44.88
CA ASP A 826 -15.11 -49.49 45.82
C ASP A 826 -15.59 -49.86 47.24
N GLY A 827 -16.82 -49.50 47.62
CA GLY A 827 -17.41 -49.87 48.92
C GLY A 827 -18.45 -48.88 49.45
N VAL A 828 -18.15 -48.19 50.54
CA VAL A 828 -19.06 -47.26 51.24
C VAL A 828 -18.34 -45.93 51.52
N LYS A 829 -19.04 -44.81 51.30
CA LYS A 829 -18.54 -43.43 51.47
C LYS A 829 -19.43 -42.61 52.42
N ILE A 830 -18.83 -41.70 53.19
CA ILE A 830 -19.48 -40.89 54.24
C ILE A 830 -19.11 -39.40 54.07
N GLU A 831 -20.10 -38.52 53.91
CA GLU A 831 -19.90 -37.16 53.38
C GLU A 831 -20.55 -36.08 54.27
N LEU A 832 -20.05 -34.83 54.21
CA LEU A 832 -20.66 -33.64 54.82
C LEU A 832 -20.82 -32.53 53.77
N LEU A 833 -21.97 -31.85 53.74
CA LEU A 833 -22.27 -30.80 52.76
C LEU A 833 -21.35 -29.58 52.88
N LYS A 834 -21.02 -28.96 51.73
CA LYS A 834 -20.23 -27.71 51.65
C LYS A 834 -21.06 -26.42 51.72
N ASP A 835 -22.31 -26.45 51.25
CA ASP A 835 -23.30 -25.37 51.40
C ASP A 835 -24.08 -25.61 52.70
N ALA A 836 -23.43 -25.38 53.84
CA ALA A 836 -23.97 -25.72 55.14
C ALA A 836 -25.07 -24.75 55.59
N LYS A 837 -26.19 -25.32 56.05
CA LYS A 837 -27.37 -24.58 56.54
C LYS A 837 -27.35 -24.56 58.07
N PHE A 838 -27.46 -23.36 58.65
CA PHE A 838 -27.49 -23.13 60.09
C PHE A 838 -28.51 -22.03 60.43
N ASP A 839 -29.20 -22.09 61.56
CA ASP A 839 -30.15 -21.04 61.96
C ASP A 839 -29.46 -19.70 62.28
N SER A 840 -28.23 -19.76 62.80
CA SER A 840 -27.35 -18.60 62.99
C SER A 840 -25.88 -19.03 63.12
N VAL A 841 -24.96 -18.11 62.84
CA VAL A 841 -23.52 -18.29 63.08
C VAL A 841 -23.01 -17.11 63.91
N THR A 842 -22.40 -17.42 65.05
CA THR A 842 -21.88 -16.43 66.02
C THR A 842 -20.37 -16.56 66.13
N THR A 843 -19.64 -15.48 65.84
CA THR A 843 -18.16 -15.44 65.89
C THR A 843 -17.70 -14.22 66.70
N GLY A 844 -17.56 -14.43 68.01
CA GLY A 844 -17.19 -13.37 68.95
C GLY A 844 -18.29 -12.31 69.08
N ASN A 845 -17.98 -11.04 68.76
CA ASN A 845 -18.93 -9.93 68.78
C ASN A 845 -19.74 -9.78 67.46
N THR A 846 -19.49 -10.65 66.48
CA THR A 846 -20.14 -10.64 65.17
C THR A 846 -21.21 -11.72 65.12
N VAL A 847 -22.41 -11.35 64.66
CA VAL A 847 -23.53 -12.28 64.45
C VAL A 847 -23.97 -12.20 62.99
N LEU A 848 -24.07 -13.37 62.36
CA LEU A 848 -24.74 -13.58 61.07
C LEU A 848 -26.01 -14.41 61.32
N ASN A 849 -27.16 -13.86 60.95
CA ASN A 849 -28.47 -14.50 61.05
C ASN A 849 -29.44 -13.94 60.00
N ASN A 850 -30.72 -14.32 60.04
CA ASN A 850 -31.73 -13.88 59.06
C ASN A 850 -31.88 -12.34 58.94
N ASN A 851 -31.46 -11.54 59.94
CA ASN A 851 -31.56 -10.09 59.91
C ASN A 851 -30.34 -9.39 59.25
N GLY A 852 -29.27 -10.14 58.94
CA GLY A 852 -28.05 -9.63 58.33
C GLY A 852 -26.79 -9.79 59.20
N LEU A 853 -25.84 -8.87 59.01
CA LEU A 853 -24.58 -8.80 59.73
C LEU A 853 -24.61 -7.65 60.75
N THR A 854 -24.53 -8.00 62.03
CA THR A 854 -24.52 -7.03 63.13
C THR A 854 -23.16 -7.03 63.84
N ILE A 855 -22.51 -5.86 63.89
CA ILE A 855 -21.33 -5.60 64.72
C ILE A 855 -21.79 -4.75 65.92
N LYS A 856 -21.74 -5.31 67.13
CA LYS A 856 -22.25 -4.64 68.34
C LYS A 856 -21.45 -3.35 68.64
N GLY A 857 -22.07 -2.19 68.40
CA GLY A 857 -21.46 -0.88 68.61
C GLY A 857 -20.64 -0.34 67.44
N GLY A 858 -20.70 -0.99 66.27
CA GLY A 858 -20.09 -0.52 65.02
C GLY A 858 -21.13 -0.31 63.91
N PRO A 859 -20.68 -0.14 62.65
CA PRO A 859 -21.57 -0.16 61.49
C PRO A 859 -22.35 -1.48 61.40
N SER A 860 -23.55 -1.45 60.83
CA SER A 860 -24.37 -2.65 60.63
C SER A 860 -25.03 -2.68 59.25
N ILE A 861 -25.25 -3.89 58.76
CA ILE A 861 -25.79 -4.15 57.42
C ILE A 861 -26.91 -5.17 57.59
N THR A 862 -28.14 -4.68 57.42
CA THR A 862 -29.34 -5.43 57.77
C THR A 862 -30.39 -5.31 56.66
N ILE A 863 -31.49 -6.06 56.80
CA ILE A 863 -32.65 -5.92 55.91
C ILE A 863 -33.22 -4.47 55.89
N ASN A 864 -32.99 -3.70 56.95
CA ASN A 864 -33.43 -2.30 57.08
C ASN A 864 -32.51 -1.29 56.34
N GLY A 865 -31.35 -1.71 55.85
CA GLY A 865 -30.38 -0.83 55.18
C GLY A 865 -29.01 -0.81 55.86
N ILE A 866 -28.32 0.33 55.75
CA ILE A 866 -26.94 0.52 56.18
C ILE A 866 -26.88 1.64 57.21
N ASP A 867 -26.40 1.32 58.41
CA ASP A 867 -26.06 2.30 59.44
C ASP A 867 -24.54 2.50 59.46
N ALA A 868 -24.08 3.72 59.18
CA ALA A 868 -22.66 4.09 59.23
C ALA A 868 -22.10 4.20 60.66
N GLY A 869 -22.94 4.06 61.69
CA GLY A 869 -22.55 4.04 63.10
C GLY A 869 -21.97 5.36 63.59
N ALA A 870 -22.45 6.49 63.07
CA ALA A 870 -21.88 7.84 63.27
C ALA A 870 -20.39 7.90 62.87
N LYS A 871 -20.09 7.48 61.65
CA LYS A 871 -18.76 7.56 61.01
C LYS A 871 -18.88 8.21 59.64
N LYS A 872 -17.75 8.65 59.08
CA LYS A 872 -17.69 9.13 57.70
C LYS A 872 -17.64 7.95 56.75
N ILE A 873 -18.37 8.03 55.65
CA ILE A 873 -18.19 7.12 54.50
C ILE A 873 -17.13 7.76 53.60
N THR A 874 -15.96 7.14 53.56
CA THR A 874 -14.76 7.63 52.88
C THR A 874 -14.45 6.81 51.64
N ASN A 875 -13.81 7.42 50.64
CA ASN A 875 -13.51 6.81 49.33
C ASN A 875 -14.75 6.56 48.46
N VAL A 876 -15.79 7.39 48.61
CA VAL A 876 -16.91 7.44 47.67
C VAL A 876 -16.38 7.97 46.33
N ALA A 877 -16.75 7.28 45.25
CA ALA A 877 -16.43 7.70 43.89
C ALA A 877 -17.24 8.96 43.50
N ASP A 878 -17.02 9.49 42.30
CA ASP A 878 -17.95 10.47 41.73
C ASP A 878 -19.23 9.72 41.37
N GLY A 879 -20.37 10.09 41.98
CA GLY A 879 -21.67 9.50 41.64
C GLY A 879 -22.06 9.83 40.19
N VAL A 880 -22.45 8.81 39.44
CA VAL A 880 -22.81 8.90 38.01
C VAL A 880 -24.30 8.70 37.80
N ASP A 881 -24.91 7.74 38.52
CA ASP A 881 -26.33 7.49 38.48
C ASP A 881 -27.10 8.36 39.48
N ALA A 882 -28.36 8.67 39.16
CA ALA A 882 -29.22 9.59 39.95
C ALA A 882 -29.62 9.08 41.36
N LYS A 883 -29.04 7.96 41.82
CA LYS A 883 -29.20 7.38 43.16
C LYS A 883 -27.87 7.22 43.91
N ASP A 884 -26.74 7.59 43.29
CA ASP A 884 -25.42 7.47 43.91
C ASP A 884 -25.22 8.48 45.05
N ALA A 885 -24.34 8.14 45.99
CA ALA A 885 -23.90 9.07 47.01
C ALA A 885 -22.93 10.10 46.40
N VAL A 886 -23.36 11.36 46.34
CA VAL A 886 -22.53 12.48 45.85
C VAL A 886 -21.36 12.71 46.81
N ASN A 887 -20.17 12.95 46.25
CA ASN A 887 -18.99 13.36 47.02
C ASN A 887 -18.76 14.88 47.00
N LYS A 888 -17.92 15.39 47.92
CA LYS A 888 -17.69 16.83 48.04
C LYS A 888 -17.06 17.45 46.77
N GLY A 889 -16.19 16.73 46.07
CA GLY A 889 -15.52 17.23 44.86
C GLY A 889 -16.48 17.57 43.71
N GLN A 890 -17.53 16.76 43.54
CA GLN A 890 -18.56 17.01 42.52
C GLN A 890 -19.34 18.30 42.79
N LEU A 891 -19.64 18.58 44.07
CA LEU A 891 -20.36 19.77 44.51
C LEU A 891 -19.52 21.05 44.33
N ASP A 892 -18.22 20.99 44.65
CA ASP A 892 -17.30 22.12 44.48
C ASP A 892 -17.13 22.49 42.98
N LYS A 893 -17.11 21.50 42.08
CA LYS A 893 -16.91 21.72 40.63
C LYS A 893 -18.05 22.51 39.97
N GLN A 894 -19.30 22.11 40.21
CA GLN A 894 -20.50 22.72 39.62
C GLN A 894 -20.56 24.24 39.86
N ILE A 895 -20.10 24.69 41.04
CA ILE A 895 -20.11 26.11 41.44
C ILE A 895 -19.10 26.95 40.62
N SER A 896 -18.03 26.34 40.10
CA SER A 896 -17.04 27.04 39.27
C SER A 896 -17.47 27.18 37.82
N ASP A 897 -18.06 26.13 37.22
CA ASP A 897 -18.38 26.10 35.78
C ASP A 897 -19.39 27.20 35.38
N VAL A 898 -20.34 27.52 36.26
CA VAL A 898 -21.35 28.58 36.05
C VAL A 898 -20.74 29.99 35.99
N LYS A 899 -19.62 30.22 36.70
CA LYS A 899 -19.00 31.53 36.83
C LYS A 899 -18.31 32.00 35.55
N ASP A 900 -17.69 31.08 34.82
CA ASP A 900 -16.83 31.41 33.67
C ASP A 900 -17.59 31.57 32.34
N GLN A 901 -18.80 31.01 32.24
CA GLN A 901 -19.62 31.11 31.02
C GLN A 901 -20.11 32.56 30.77
N ILE A 902 -20.55 33.24 31.84
CA ILE A 902 -21.13 34.59 31.78
C ILE A 902 -20.10 35.63 31.27
N GLY A 903 -18.82 35.46 31.62
CA GLY A 903 -17.76 36.41 31.24
C GLY A 903 -17.31 36.35 29.77
N LYS A 904 -17.60 35.26 29.03
CA LYS A 904 -17.03 35.02 27.69
C LYS A 904 -17.88 35.50 26.51
N GLN A 905 -19.18 35.72 26.69
CA GLN A 905 -20.11 35.83 25.55
C GLN A 905 -20.35 37.26 25.01
N ILE A 906 -19.88 38.31 25.71
CA ILE A 906 -20.39 39.68 25.51
C ILE A 906 -19.37 40.66 24.90
N GLY A 907 -18.05 40.41 25.00
CA GLY A 907 -17.02 41.42 24.72
C GLY A 907 -16.63 41.66 23.25
N ASP A 908 -15.90 40.73 22.64
CA ASP A 908 -14.87 41.08 21.63
C ASP A 908 -15.27 40.96 20.13
N LEU A 909 -16.46 40.44 19.80
CA LEU A 909 -16.67 39.81 18.48
C LEU A 909 -17.23 40.71 17.35
N SER A 910 -17.86 41.84 17.68
CA SER A 910 -18.67 42.62 16.72
C SER A 910 -17.83 43.53 15.79
N ASP A 911 -17.41 44.69 16.30
CA ASP A 911 -17.18 45.91 15.48
C ASP A 911 -15.82 45.99 14.80
N ASN A 912 -14.91 45.12 15.23
CA ASN A 912 -13.50 45.11 14.86
C ASN A 912 -13.23 44.03 13.80
N THR A 913 -14.08 42.99 13.82
CA THR A 913 -14.22 42.12 12.67
C THR A 913 -15.04 42.88 11.64
N VAL A 914 -14.99 42.40 10.42
CA VAL A 914 -16.03 42.76 9.48
C VAL A 914 -16.74 41.48 9.01
N LYS A 915 -17.58 41.57 8.01
CA LYS A 915 -18.83 40.80 7.83
C LYS A 915 -18.82 40.28 6.39
N TYR A 916 -19.95 40.13 5.72
CA TYR A 916 -19.98 39.79 4.28
C TYR A 916 -20.60 40.95 3.52
N ASP A 917 -20.60 40.92 2.19
CA ASP A 917 -21.39 41.92 1.48
C ASP A 917 -22.87 41.66 1.80
N LYS A 918 -23.73 42.69 1.75
CA LYS A 918 -25.17 42.46 1.80
C LYS A 918 -25.71 42.20 0.39
N ASP A 919 -26.67 41.30 0.28
CA ASP A 919 -27.46 41.13 -0.94
C ASP A 919 -28.29 42.41 -1.23
N LYS A 920 -29.00 42.38 -2.35
CA LYS A 920 -29.78 43.53 -2.86
C LYS A 920 -30.97 43.89 -1.95
N ASP A 921 -31.34 42.99 -1.03
CA ASP A 921 -32.48 43.13 -0.11
C ASP A 921 -32.03 43.37 1.35
N GLY A 922 -30.71 43.39 1.61
CA GLY A 922 -30.12 43.74 2.90
C GLY A 922 -29.79 42.58 3.83
N ASN A 923 -29.72 41.34 3.34
CA ASN A 923 -29.25 40.17 4.12
C ASN A 923 -27.76 39.91 3.89
N VAL A 924 -27.11 39.20 4.81
CA VAL A 924 -25.67 38.88 4.75
C VAL A 924 -25.37 37.88 3.64
N ASP A 925 -25.00 38.35 2.44
CA ASP A 925 -24.56 37.50 1.33
C ASP A 925 -23.13 37.04 1.55
N LYS A 926 -23.04 35.90 2.20
CA LYS A 926 -21.80 35.16 2.40
C LYS A 926 -21.00 34.97 1.11
N ASN A 927 -21.64 34.94 -0.06
CA ASN A 927 -21.01 34.70 -1.36
C ASN A 927 -20.24 35.88 -1.95
N SER A 928 -20.26 37.09 -1.37
CA SER A 928 -19.25 38.10 -1.72
C SER A 928 -18.63 38.85 -0.55
N VAL A 929 -17.41 39.34 -0.80
CA VAL A 929 -16.54 40.05 0.14
C VAL A 929 -15.77 41.11 -0.66
N THR A 930 -16.44 42.22 -0.95
CA THR A 930 -15.93 43.41 -1.60
C THR A 930 -15.01 44.18 -0.64
N LEU A 931 -13.69 44.01 -0.80
CA LEU A 931 -12.69 44.70 0.01
C LEU A 931 -12.69 46.21 -0.28
N GLY A 932 -13.31 47.00 0.59
CA GLY A 932 -13.71 48.42 0.40
C GLY A 932 -12.65 49.50 0.12
N GLY A 933 -11.44 49.14 -0.33
CA GLY A 933 -10.45 50.07 -0.86
C GLY A 933 -10.70 50.41 -2.34
N GLY A 934 -10.95 51.68 -2.64
CA GLY A 934 -11.39 52.17 -3.97
C GLY A 934 -10.41 52.07 -5.15
N LYS A 935 -9.35 51.25 -5.05
CA LYS A 935 -8.47 50.83 -6.17
C LYS A 935 -8.13 49.33 -6.08
N GLY A 936 -8.97 48.55 -5.40
CA GLY A 936 -8.61 47.28 -4.80
C GLY A 936 -7.99 47.48 -3.40
N THR A 937 -8.01 46.43 -2.59
CA THR A 937 -7.42 46.42 -1.25
C THR A 937 -6.26 45.42 -1.20
N ASN A 938 -5.11 45.87 -0.69
CA ASN A 938 -3.94 45.02 -0.55
C ASN A 938 -4.11 44.01 0.60
N LEU A 939 -4.37 42.74 0.26
CA LEU A 939 -4.23 41.62 1.19
C LEU A 939 -2.75 41.37 1.45
N LYS A 940 -2.25 41.81 2.61
CA LYS A 940 -0.85 41.64 3.03
C LYS A 940 -0.75 40.60 4.14
N ASN A 941 0.45 40.02 4.28
CA ASN A 941 0.72 38.88 5.17
C ASN A 941 -0.13 37.62 4.94
N VAL A 942 -0.73 37.49 3.75
CA VAL A 942 -1.22 36.20 3.24
C VAL A 942 -0.03 35.25 3.20
N ALA A 943 -0.11 34.19 4.02
CA ALA A 943 0.92 33.17 4.13
C ALA A 943 1.13 32.40 2.81
N ASP A 944 2.16 31.55 2.76
CA ASP A 944 2.39 30.66 1.62
C ASP A 944 1.31 29.55 1.60
N GLY A 945 0.24 29.76 0.83
CA GLY A 945 -0.87 28.82 0.67
C GLY A 945 -0.43 27.48 0.06
N LYS A 946 -1.05 26.37 0.43
CA LYS A 946 -0.58 25.04 0.03
C LYS A 946 -0.70 24.83 -1.48
N VAL A 947 0.43 24.83 -2.19
CA VAL A 947 0.51 24.52 -3.63
C VAL A 947 0.38 23.01 -3.83
N ALA A 948 -0.87 22.55 -3.91
CA ALA A 948 -1.25 21.17 -4.18
C ALA A 948 -2.57 21.15 -4.98
N GLU A 949 -2.82 20.05 -5.69
CA GLU A 949 -4.05 19.88 -6.47
C GLU A 949 -5.31 19.97 -5.60
N GLY A 950 -6.36 20.62 -6.12
CA GLY A 950 -7.62 20.86 -5.39
C GLY A 950 -7.55 21.93 -4.29
N SER A 951 -6.38 22.49 -3.97
CA SER A 951 -6.22 23.50 -2.92
C SER A 951 -7.10 24.73 -3.12
N LYS A 952 -7.57 25.30 -2.01
CA LYS A 952 -8.40 26.53 -1.94
C LYS A 952 -7.72 27.63 -1.11
N ASP A 953 -6.44 27.43 -0.76
CA ASP A 953 -5.65 28.47 -0.09
C ASP A 953 -5.33 29.61 -1.07
N ALA A 954 -5.37 30.85 -0.57
CA ALA A 954 -4.90 32.00 -1.33
C ALA A 954 -3.38 31.92 -1.52
N VAL A 955 -2.92 31.84 -2.76
CA VAL A 955 -1.49 31.96 -3.09
C VAL A 955 -1.03 33.41 -3.02
N ASN A 956 0.19 33.64 -2.55
CA ASN A 956 0.77 34.99 -2.49
C ASN A 956 1.93 35.17 -3.48
N GLY A 957 2.29 36.43 -3.75
CA GLY A 957 3.32 36.81 -4.72
C GLY A 957 4.72 36.23 -4.56
N GLY A 958 5.09 35.71 -3.38
CA GLY A 958 6.34 34.96 -3.21
C GLY A 958 6.30 33.62 -3.93
N GLN A 959 5.15 32.96 -3.88
CA GLN A 959 4.90 31.64 -4.46
C GLN A 959 4.76 31.73 -5.98
N LEU A 960 3.93 32.68 -6.45
CA LEU A 960 3.80 32.95 -7.87
C LEU A 960 5.15 33.38 -8.48
N TRP A 961 5.96 34.17 -7.77
CA TRP A 961 7.32 34.47 -8.23
C TRP A 961 8.27 33.27 -8.21
N ASN A 962 8.17 32.36 -7.24
CA ASN A 962 8.98 31.13 -7.26
C ASN A 962 8.63 30.20 -8.44
N VAL A 963 7.39 30.27 -8.95
CA VAL A 963 7.01 29.68 -10.25
C VAL A 963 7.57 30.51 -11.40
N GLN A 964 7.34 31.83 -11.41
CA GLN A 964 7.83 32.72 -12.48
C GLN A 964 9.35 32.61 -12.66
N LYS A 965 10.14 32.53 -11.60
CA LYS A 965 11.60 32.28 -11.65
C LYS A 965 11.98 31.03 -12.44
N LYS A 966 11.20 29.95 -12.33
CA LYS A 966 11.44 28.72 -13.11
C LYS A 966 11.02 28.90 -14.57
N VAL A 967 9.96 29.68 -14.83
CA VAL A 967 9.55 30.07 -16.19
C VAL A 967 10.60 31.00 -16.83
N ASP A 968 11.11 31.99 -16.11
CA ASP A 968 12.16 32.91 -16.53
C ASP A 968 13.48 32.17 -16.81
N GLN A 969 13.88 31.26 -15.92
CA GLN A 969 15.06 30.42 -16.11
C GLN A 969 14.90 29.53 -17.35
N ASN A 970 13.77 28.83 -17.48
CA ASN A 970 13.48 28.03 -18.67
C ASN A 970 13.45 28.90 -19.95
N SER A 971 12.92 30.13 -19.88
CA SER A 971 12.88 31.07 -21.01
C SER A 971 14.28 31.55 -21.38
N ASN A 972 15.15 31.83 -20.40
CA ASN A 972 16.54 32.19 -20.63
C ASN A 972 17.35 31.00 -21.17
N ASP A 973 17.11 29.78 -20.69
CA ASP A 973 17.78 28.58 -21.19
C ASP A 973 17.30 28.22 -22.61
N ILE A 974 16.01 28.39 -22.90
CA ILE A 974 15.45 28.29 -24.26
C ILE A 974 16.03 29.39 -25.16
N GLN A 975 16.14 30.64 -24.71
CA GLN A 975 16.79 31.71 -25.46
C GLN A 975 18.28 31.45 -25.66
N ASN A 976 18.99 30.88 -24.70
CA ASN A 976 20.40 30.50 -24.85
C ASN A 976 20.57 29.33 -25.82
N ILE A 977 19.67 28.34 -25.80
CA ILE A 977 19.62 27.26 -26.79
C ILE A 977 19.29 27.81 -28.18
N GLN A 978 18.31 28.72 -28.30
CA GLN A 978 17.98 29.41 -29.55
C GLN A 978 19.14 30.27 -30.05
N ASN A 979 19.79 31.06 -29.20
CA ASN A 979 20.98 31.84 -29.53
C ASN A 979 22.16 30.93 -29.94
N ASN A 980 22.33 29.76 -29.33
CA ASN A 980 23.36 28.80 -29.72
C ASN A 980 23.04 28.14 -31.07
N ILE A 981 21.79 27.74 -31.30
CA ILE A 981 21.31 27.21 -32.60
C ILE A 981 21.41 28.29 -33.68
N GLU A 982 21.04 29.52 -33.39
CA GLU A 982 21.11 30.66 -34.31
C GLU A 982 22.56 31.08 -34.56
N ASN A 983 23.46 30.99 -33.58
CA ASN A 983 24.90 31.14 -33.80
C ASN A 983 25.48 29.98 -34.61
N ILE A 984 24.98 28.74 -34.49
CA ILE A 984 25.41 27.63 -35.36
C ILE A 984 24.89 27.84 -36.79
N ASN A 985 23.60 28.17 -36.97
CA ASN A 985 22.98 28.40 -38.27
C ASN A 985 23.57 29.62 -39.00
N ASN A 986 23.91 30.69 -38.27
CA ASN A 986 24.62 31.86 -38.80
C ASN A 986 26.15 31.69 -38.83
N GLY A 987 26.68 30.51 -38.54
CA GLY A 987 28.13 30.22 -38.59
C GLY A 987 28.99 30.99 -37.58
N LYS A 988 28.45 31.51 -36.49
CA LYS A 988 29.22 32.15 -35.40
C LYS A 988 29.70 31.17 -34.33
N SER A 989 29.28 29.91 -34.37
CA SER A 989 29.69 28.86 -33.41
C SER A 989 29.66 27.47 -34.05
N GLY A 990 30.35 26.50 -33.44
CA GLY A 990 30.54 25.14 -33.97
C GLY A 990 31.90 24.94 -34.65
N LEU A 991 32.04 23.83 -35.40
CA LEU A 991 33.31 23.49 -36.08
C LEU A 991 33.56 24.31 -37.36
N VAL A 992 32.51 24.80 -38.02
CA VAL A 992 32.62 25.68 -39.20
C VAL A 992 32.15 27.07 -38.78
N GLN A 993 33.00 28.09 -38.90
CA GLN A 993 32.72 29.43 -38.38
C GLN A 993 33.09 30.56 -39.36
N GLN A 994 32.15 31.48 -39.60
CA GLN A 994 32.30 32.80 -40.23
C GLN A 994 31.92 33.90 -39.23
N GLN A 995 32.87 34.32 -38.39
CA GLN A 995 32.61 35.23 -37.25
C GLN A 995 32.16 36.66 -37.63
N LYS A 996 32.34 37.07 -38.88
CA LYS A 996 31.96 38.39 -39.41
C LYS A 996 31.31 38.21 -40.78
N PRO A 997 30.21 38.92 -41.11
CA PRO A 997 29.66 38.91 -42.46
C PRO A 997 30.73 39.27 -43.50
N ASN A 998 30.79 38.52 -44.60
CA ASN A 998 31.83 38.60 -45.64
C ASN A 998 33.28 38.34 -45.13
N GLY A 999 33.45 37.82 -43.91
CA GLY A 999 34.74 37.37 -43.39
C GLY A 999 35.11 35.96 -43.85
N GLU A 1000 36.28 35.49 -43.42
CA GLU A 1000 36.76 34.13 -43.66
C GLU A 1000 35.83 33.07 -43.06
N ILE A 1001 35.58 31.98 -43.80
CA ILE A 1001 34.93 30.78 -43.29
C ILE A 1001 36.04 29.82 -42.84
N THR A 1002 36.14 29.63 -41.53
CA THR A 1002 37.14 28.76 -40.89
C THR A 1002 36.55 27.39 -40.58
N VAL A 1003 37.37 26.34 -40.65
CA VAL A 1003 36.97 24.96 -40.33
C VAL A 1003 37.94 24.40 -39.29
N GLY A 1004 37.43 23.99 -38.14
CA GLY A 1004 38.19 23.38 -37.06
C GLY A 1004 39.18 24.30 -36.34
N LYS A 1005 39.10 25.64 -36.49
CA LYS A 1005 40.16 26.57 -36.04
C LYS A 1005 40.53 26.52 -34.55
N ASP A 1006 39.59 26.12 -33.69
CA ASP A 1006 39.78 26.01 -32.23
C ASP A 1006 40.10 24.55 -31.80
N THR A 1007 40.38 23.68 -32.76
CA THR A 1007 40.62 22.24 -32.57
C THR A 1007 41.88 21.78 -33.32
N GLY A 1008 42.46 20.65 -32.92
CA GLY A 1008 43.59 20.04 -33.63
C GLY A 1008 43.15 19.19 -34.82
N GLY A 1009 44.09 18.89 -35.72
CA GLY A 1009 43.89 18.02 -36.88
C GLY A 1009 44.66 18.52 -38.11
N THR A 1010 44.97 17.61 -39.04
CA THR A 1010 45.72 17.91 -40.28
C THR A 1010 44.98 17.48 -41.55
N SER A 1011 43.71 17.10 -41.45
CA SER A 1011 42.90 16.61 -42.56
C SER A 1011 41.45 17.07 -42.43
N ILE A 1012 40.85 17.45 -43.57
CA ILE A 1012 39.42 17.68 -43.73
C ILE A 1012 38.95 16.68 -44.78
N ASN A 1013 38.18 15.67 -44.36
CA ASN A 1013 37.63 14.66 -45.26
C ASN A 1013 36.21 15.06 -45.70
N MET A 1014 36.00 15.19 -47.02
CA MET A 1014 34.74 15.62 -47.62
C MET A 1014 33.94 14.47 -48.27
N ALA A 1015 34.37 13.21 -48.09
CA ALA A 1015 33.69 12.04 -48.63
C ALA A 1015 32.26 11.83 -48.05
N GLY A 1016 31.40 11.19 -48.83
CA GLY A 1016 30.08 10.72 -48.40
C GLY A 1016 30.10 9.23 -48.04
N LYS A 1017 28.92 8.69 -47.70
CA LYS A 1017 28.72 7.25 -47.53
C LYS A 1017 29.03 6.47 -48.82
N ASP A 1018 28.84 7.11 -49.97
CA ASP A 1018 28.78 6.50 -51.29
C ASP A 1018 29.96 6.93 -52.20
N SER A 1019 31.07 7.43 -51.62
CA SER A 1019 32.35 7.91 -52.22
C SER A 1019 32.63 9.42 -52.08
N ASP A 1020 33.76 9.87 -52.65
CA ASP A 1020 34.30 11.24 -52.62
C ASP A 1020 33.38 12.29 -53.28
N ARG A 1021 33.64 13.58 -53.01
CA ARG A 1021 32.83 14.71 -53.51
C ARG A 1021 33.65 15.75 -54.27
N VAL A 1022 33.07 16.27 -55.35
CA VAL A 1022 33.60 17.43 -56.10
C VAL A 1022 33.32 18.73 -55.34
N ILE A 1023 34.35 19.54 -55.10
CA ILE A 1023 34.22 20.87 -54.51
C ILE A 1023 34.10 21.92 -55.63
N GLN A 1024 33.06 22.74 -55.61
CA GLN A 1024 32.78 23.79 -56.59
C GLN A 1024 32.78 25.18 -55.91
N GLY A 1025 32.83 26.25 -56.71
CA GLY A 1025 32.87 27.62 -56.19
C GLY A 1025 34.24 28.08 -55.67
N VAL A 1026 35.29 27.27 -55.82
CA VAL A 1026 36.67 27.61 -55.47
C VAL A 1026 37.15 28.78 -56.34
N LYS A 1027 37.38 29.95 -55.73
CA LYS A 1027 38.00 31.11 -56.39
C LYS A 1027 39.45 30.77 -56.78
N GLU A 1028 39.97 31.44 -57.79
CA GLU A 1028 41.37 31.29 -58.21
C GLU A 1028 42.35 31.51 -57.03
N GLY A 1029 43.14 30.49 -56.72
CA GLY A 1029 44.16 30.51 -55.67
C GLY A 1029 45.42 31.28 -56.10
N GLU A 1030 46.28 31.63 -55.14
CA GLU A 1030 47.52 32.35 -55.48
C GLU A 1030 48.61 31.34 -55.88
N ILE A 1031 49.10 31.39 -57.12
CA ILE A 1031 50.09 30.45 -57.62
C ILE A 1031 51.50 30.99 -57.33
N LYS A 1032 52.04 30.62 -56.17
CA LYS A 1032 53.43 30.88 -55.75
C LYS A 1032 53.99 29.73 -54.91
N ALA A 1033 55.32 29.65 -54.81
CA ALA A 1033 55.98 28.71 -53.90
C ALA A 1033 55.55 28.98 -52.44
N GLY A 1034 55.20 27.92 -51.70
CA GLY A 1034 54.69 28.01 -50.34
C GLY A 1034 53.23 28.46 -50.20
N SER A 1035 52.49 28.62 -51.31
CA SER A 1035 51.04 28.88 -51.26
C SER A 1035 50.27 27.68 -50.69
N ASN A 1036 49.28 27.96 -49.85
CA ASN A 1036 48.33 27.01 -49.28
C ASN A 1036 46.90 27.21 -49.82
N HIS A 1037 46.72 28.04 -50.85
CA HIS A 1037 45.43 28.23 -51.52
C HIS A 1037 45.12 27.07 -52.48
N ALA A 1038 43.89 26.58 -52.49
CA ALA A 1038 43.44 25.62 -53.49
C ALA A 1038 43.39 26.27 -54.89
N VAL A 1039 43.87 25.54 -55.90
CA VAL A 1039 43.74 25.94 -57.32
C VAL A 1039 42.44 25.41 -57.91
N ASN A 1040 41.85 26.15 -58.85
CA ASN A 1040 40.61 25.73 -59.52
C ASN A 1040 40.85 25.29 -60.98
N GLY A 1041 39.84 24.66 -61.58
CA GLY A 1041 39.91 24.18 -62.97
C GLY A 1041 40.11 25.29 -64.02
N GLY A 1042 39.68 26.52 -63.74
CA GLY A 1042 39.91 27.67 -64.63
C GLY A 1042 41.40 28.06 -64.69
N GLN A 1043 42.10 28.04 -63.56
CA GLN A 1043 43.54 28.28 -63.53
C GLN A 1043 44.32 27.18 -64.25
N ILE A 1044 43.94 25.92 -64.04
CA ILE A 1044 44.52 24.79 -64.76
C ILE A 1044 44.26 24.91 -66.26
N HIS A 1045 43.04 25.33 -66.67
CA HIS A 1045 42.72 25.59 -68.08
C HIS A 1045 43.53 26.76 -68.65
N ASN A 1046 43.71 27.85 -67.92
CA ASN A 1046 44.54 29.00 -68.33
C ASN A 1046 46.03 28.60 -68.49
N ILE A 1047 46.54 27.69 -67.64
CA ILE A 1047 47.87 27.09 -67.80
C ILE A 1047 47.89 26.20 -69.05
N SER A 1048 46.90 25.33 -69.26
CA SER A 1048 46.81 24.50 -70.46
C SER A 1048 46.65 25.32 -71.75
N GLU A 1049 45.99 26.48 -71.71
CA GLU A 1049 45.88 27.42 -72.83
C GLU A 1049 47.19 28.19 -73.06
N SER A 1050 47.90 28.57 -72.00
CA SER A 1050 49.25 29.12 -72.12
C SER A 1050 50.23 28.10 -72.75
N ILE A 1051 50.14 26.82 -72.37
CA ILE A 1051 50.93 25.73 -72.96
C ILE A 1051 50.52 25.51 -74.43
N LYS A 1052 49.23 25.40 -74.73
CA LYS A 1052 48.69 25.30 -76.10
C LYS A 1052 49.22 26.43 -77.00
N ASN A 1053 49.17 27.67 -76.52
CA ASN A 1053 49.61 28.85 -77.27
C ASN A 1053 51.14 28.91 -77.39
N SER A 1054 51.88 28.40 -76.41
CA SER A 1054 53.36 28.31 -76.44
C SER A 1054 53.87 27.21 -77.38
N ILE A 1055 53.12 26.11 -77.54
CA ILE A 1055 53.43 25.05 -78.52
C ILE A 1055 52.98 25.46 -79.93
N GLY A 1056 51.86 26.18 -80.04
CA GLY A 1056 51.28 26.62 -81.31
C GLY A 1056 50.76 25.44 -82.16
N GLY A 1057 50.66 25.67 -83.47
CA GLY A 1057 50.09 24.69 -84.41
C GLY A 1057 48.60 24.39 -84.14
N ASN A 1058 48.11 23.25 -84.61
CA ASN A 1058 46.72 22.81 -84.38
C ASN A 1058 46.57 22.14 -83.00
N THR A 1059 46.94 22.88 -81.94
CA THR A 1059 46.92 22.38 -80.56
C THR A 1059 45.60 22.73 -79.86
N SER A 1060 45.12 21.77 -79.07
CA SER A 1060 43.78 21.77 -78.47
C SER A 1060 43.82 21.27 -77.02
N ILE A 1061 42.82 21.66 -76.23
CA ILE A 1061 42.61 21.19 -74.86
C ILE A 1061 41.32 20.36 -74.86
N ASN A 1062 41.38 19.17 -74.28
CA ASN A 1062 40.26 18.25 -74.16
C ASN A 1062 39.37 18.61 -72.95
N ALA A 1063 38.17 18.04 -72.90
CA ALA A 1063 37.20 18.31 -71.82
C ALA A 1063 37.65 17.83 -70.42
N ASP A 1064 38.66 16.96 -70.34
CA ASP A 1064 39.32 16.52 -69.10
C ASP A 1064 40.52 17.40 -68.68
N GLY A 1065 40.84 18.44 -69.47
CA GLY A 1065 41.98 19.33 -69.25
C GLY A 1065 43.29 18.87 -69.89
N SER A 1066 43.35 17.67 -70.49
CA SER A 1066 44.53 17.18 -71.20
C SER A 1066 44.77 17.95 -72.52
N ILE A 1067 46.03 18.05 -72.95
CA ILE A 1067 46.43 18.84 -74.14
C ILE A 1067 46.79 17.90 -75.29
N THR A 1068 46.21 18.14 -76.46
CA THR A 1068 46.49 17.36 -77.68
C THR A 1068 47.01 18.28 -78.80
N THR A 1069 48.24 18.03 -79.21
CA THR A 1069 49.05 18.79 -80.17
C THR A 1069 49.06 18.12 -81.55
N LYS A 1070 48.88 18.87 -82.64
CA LYS A 1070 48.94 18.35 -84.01
C LYS A 1070 49.64 19.30 -84.99
N ASP A 1071 50.43 18.73 -85.88
CA ASP A 1071 51.16 19.41 -86.97
C ASP A 1071 51.82 20.75 -86.57
N ILE A 1072 52.84 20.65 -85.73
CA ILE A 1072 53.58 21.82 -85.24
C ILE A 1072 54.46 22.35 -86.37
N GLY A 1073 54.23 23.60 -86.77
CA GLY A 1073 55.05 24.31 -87.77
C GLY A 1073 54.95 23.79 -89.20
N GLY A 1074 53.96 22.96 -89.54
CA GLY A 1074 53.84 22.33 -90.87
C GLY A 1074 54.82 21.16 -91.08
N THR A 1075 55.37 20.59 -90.00
CA THR A 1075 56.31 19.45 -90.05
C THR A 1075 55.63 18.08 -90.15
N GLY A 1076 54.30 18.02 -90.02
CA GLY A 1076 53.53 16.78 -89.89
C GLY A 1076 53.73 16.08 -88.54
N LYS A 1077 54.30 16.74 -87.52
CA LYS A 1077 54.64 16.15 -86.22
C LYS A 1077 53.82 16.73 -85.08
N ASN A 1078 53.52 15.86 -84.12
CA ASN A 1078 52.55 16.12 -83.05
C ASN A 1078 53.20 16.45 -81.69
N ASN A 1079 54.51 16.62 -81.61
CA ASN A 1079 55.19 17.12 -80.41
C ASN A 1079 56.45 17.91 -80.82
N ILE A 1080 56.95 18.78 -79.93
CA ILE A 1080 58.07 19.68 -80.23
C ILE A 1080 59.36 18.91 -80.51
N ASN A 1081 59.65 17.83 -79.76
CA ASN A 1081 60.85 17.02 -79.96
C ASN A 1081 60.92 16.47 -81.40
N ASP A 1082 59.82 15.92 -81.91
CA ASP A 1082 59.77 15.30 -83.22
C ASP A 1082 59.64 16.34 -84.34
N ALA A 1083 59.01 17.49 -84.10
CA ALA A 1083 58.98 18.62 -85.03
C ALA A 1083 60.37 19.25 -85.21
N ILE A 1084 61.09 19.46 -84.11
CA ILE A 1084 62.52 19.82 -84.14
C ILE A 1084 63.33 18.67 -84.73
N GLY A 1085 62.98 17.41 -84.47
CA GLY A 1085 63.59 16.22 -85.06
C GLY A 1085 63.44 16.17 -86.59
N ALA A 1086 62.29 16.59 -87.13
CA ALA A 1086 62.04 16.69 -88.56
C ALA A 1086 62.78 17.88 -89.20
N LEU A 1087 62.84 19.04 -88.52
CA LEU A 1087 63.69 20.16 -88.94
C LEU A 1087 65.18 19.81 -88.86
N ASN A 1088 65.61 19.05 -87.85
CA ASN A 1088 66.96 18.55 -87.68
C ASN A 1088 67.28 17.43 -88.69
N GLN A 1089 66.31 16.63 -89.11
CA GLN A 1089 66.48 15.72 -90.26
C GLN A 1089 66.63 16.53 -91.55
N SER A 1090 65.80 17.55 -91.78
CA SER A 1090 65.92 18.42 -92.96
C SER A 1090 67.24 19.21 -92.98
N ASN A 1091 67.75 19.64 -91.82
CA ASN A 1091 69.09 20.22 -91.68
C ASN A 1091 70.22 19.19 -91.79
N GLN A 1092 70.01 17.93 -91.35
CA GLN A 1092 70.92 16.84 -91.65
C GLN A 1092 70.90 16.50 -93.14
N ASP A 1093 69.78 16.62 -93.84
CA ASP A 1093 69.68 16.36 -95.29
C ASP A 1093 70.31 17.49 -96.10
N LEU A 1094 70.21 18.74 -95.63
CA LEU A 1094 71.00 19.87 -96.11
C LEU A 1094 72.49 19.66 -95.82
N GLY A 1095 72.82 19.23 -94.59
CA GLY A 1095 74.15 18.82 -94.17
C GLY A 1095 74.70 17.65 -94.97
N ASN A 1096 73.86 16.71 -95.41
CA ASN A 1096 74.22 15.55 -96.23
C ASN A 1096 74.42 15.96 -97.69
N LYS A 1097 73.78 17.04 -98.17
CA LYS A 1097 74.13 17.66 -99.47
C LYS A 1097 75.46 18.41 -99.40
N ILE A 1098 75.74 19.09 -98.28
CA ILE A 1098 77.04 19.74 -98.03
C ILE A 1098 78.15 18.69 -97.83
N ASN A 1099 77.87 17.59 -97.12
CA ASN A 1099 78.78 16.46 -96.96
C ASN A 1099 78.96 15.71 -98.27
N ASN A 1100 77.93 15.49 -99.10
CA ASN A 1100 78.15 14.91 -100.45
C ASN A 1100 79.02 15.81 -101.33
N LEU A 1101 78.90 17.14 -101.23
CA LEU A 1101 79.81 18.09 -101.86
C LEU A 1101 81.24 17.99 -101.28
N GLY A 1102 81.37 17.60 -100.01
CA GLY A 1102 82.63 17.31 -99.30
C GLY A 1102 83.19 15.90 -99.54
N ASP A 1103 82.36 14.90 -99.86
CA ASP A 1103 82.73 13.50 -100.11
C ASP A 1103 83.03 13.29 -101.59
N GLN A 1104 82.41 14.07 -102.48
CA GLN A 1104 82.96 14.36 -103.81
C GLN A 1104 84.33 15.08 -103.73
N LEU A 1105 84.71 15.58 -102.54
CA LEU A 1105 86.03 16.13 -102.21
C LEU A 1105 86.91 15.18 -101.33
N GLN A 1106 86.36 14.10 -100.75
CA GLN A 1106 87.03 13.25 -99.76
C GLN A 1106 87.04 11.74 -100.08
N GLN A 1107 86.15 11.22 -100.92
CA GLN A 1107 86.39 9.96 -101.64
C GLN A 1107 87.57 10.12 -102.63
N VAL A 1108 87.83 11.37 -103.04
CA VAL A 1108 89.10 11.86 -103.65
C VAL A 1108 90.33 11.65 -102.73
N PHE A 1109 90.14 11.27 -101.46
CA PHE A 1109 91.19 11.01 -100.47
C PHE A 1109 91.17 9.59 -99.85
N TYR A 1110 90.01 8.99 -99.54
CA TYR A 1110 89.96 7.80 -98.65
C TYR A 1110 90.05 6.41 -99.32
N ASP A 1111 89.80 6.26 -100.63
CA ASP A 1111 89.98 4.97 -101.33
C ASP A 1111 91.43 4.44 -101.28
N THR A 1112 92.38 5.31 -100.95
CA THR A 1112 93.80 5.02 -100.63
C THR A 1112 93.99 4.03 -99.46
N ASN A 1113 92.92 3.62 -98.75
CA ASN A 1113 93.01 3.05 -97.40
C ASN A 1113 92.53 1.57 -97.27
N LYS A 1114 91.42 1.31 -96.59
CA LYS A 1114 91.34 0.16 -95.67
C LYS A 1114 90.73 -1.12 -96.28
N ARG A 1115 91.55 -2.17 -96.39
CA ARG A 1115 91.16 -3.56 -96.72
C ARG A 1115 91.85 -4.55 -95.76
N ILE A 1116 91.36 -4.69 -94.52
CA ILE A 1116 92.08 -5.42 -93.44
C ILE A 1116 91.24 -6.44 -92.65
N ASP A 1117 90.37 -5.99 -91.75
CA ASP A 1117 90.33 -6.54 -90.38
C ASP A 1117 89.52 -7.83 -90.13
N ASN A 1118 88.56 -8.16 -90.99
CA ASN A 1118 87.30 -8.77 -90.54
C ASN A 1118 87.30 -10.33 -90.48
N LEU A 1119 88.30 -10.92 -89.82
CA LEU A 1119 88.68 -12.34 -89.94
C LEU A 1119 88.29 -13.23 -88.74
N GLU A 1120 87.97 -12.67 -87.57
CA GLU A 1120 88.28 -13.32 -86.28
C GLU A 1120 87.10 -14.07 -85.60
N ASP A 1121 86.17 -13.38 -84.92
CA ASP A 1121 85.31 -14.01 -83.91
C ASP A 1121 84.29 -15.06 -84.39
N LYS A 1122 83.94 -15.10 -85.68
CA LYS A 1122 82.94 -16.06 -86.21
C LYS A 1122 83.27 -17.53 -85.94
N MET A 1123 84.55 -17.87 -85.74
CA MET A 1123 84.97 -19.23 -85.41
C MET A 1123 84.58 -19.64 -83.99
N SER A 1124 84.34 -18.68 -83.10
CA SER A 1124 84.44 -18.91 -81.67
C SER A 1124 83.40 -19.87 -81.10
N ALA A 1125 82.15 -19.94 -81.59
CA ALA A 1125 81.16 -20.78 -80.91
C ALA A 1125 79.89 -21.25 -81.67
N GLY A 1126 80.07 -21.88 -82.84
CA GLY A 1126 79.26 -23.08 -83.13
C GLY A 1126 79.53 -24.19 -82.10
N ILE A 1127 80.72 -24.12 -81.49
CA ILE A 1127 81.26 -24.97 -80.42
C ILE A 1127 80.30 -25.05 -79.22
N ALA A 1128 79.86 -23.91 -78.65
CA ALA A 1128 79.02 -23.95 -77.46
C ALA A 1128 77.58 -24.42 -77.74
N ALA A 1129 76.97 -23.96 -78.84
CA ALA A 1129 75.57 -24.28 -79.22
C ALA A 1129 75.25 -25.78 -79.16
N THR A 1130 76.20 -26.58 -79.63
CA THR A 1130 76.12 -28.02 -79.77
C THR A 1130 75.99 -28.75 -78.43
N ALA A 1131 76.70 -28.29 -77.41
CA ALA A 1131 76.89 -29.05 -76.17
C ALA A 1131 75.72 -28.93 -75.16
N ALA A 1132 74.58 -28.37 -75.59
CA ALA A 1132 73.43 -28.07 -74.76
C ALA A 1132 72.16 -28.89 -75.08
N LEU A 1133 72.23 -29.92 -75.93
CA LEU A 1133 71.08 -30.47 -76.67
C LEU A 1133 70.82 -31.99 -76.45
N GLU A 1134 70.11 -32.35 -75.38
CA GLU A 1134 69.96 -33.73 -74.85
C GLU A 1134 68.60 -34.42 -75.18
N GLN A 1135 68.50 -35.78 -75.19
CA GLN A 1135 67.35 -36.58 -75.72
C GLN A 1135 66.52 -37.42 -74.71
N ALA A 1136 65.29 -37.83 -75.10
CA ALA A 1136 64.26 -38.44 -74.24
C ALA A 1136 63.98 -39.98 -74.43
N PRO A 1137 63.32 -40.69 -73.48
CA PRO A 1137 63.18 -42.18 -73.44
C PRO A 1137 62.00 -42.83 -74.23
N PHE A 1138 62.04 -44.18 -74.38
CA PHE A 1138 61.14 -45.03 -75.20
C PHE A 1138 60.21 -45.90 -74.33
N VAL A 1139 58.88 -45.90 -74.56
CA VAL A 1139 57.89 -46.66 -73.74
C VAL A 1139 56.67 -47.14 -74.56
N PRO A 1140 56.41 -48.46 -74.70
CA PRO A 1140 55.26 -49.00 -75.44
C PRO A 1140 53.93 -48.27 -75.14
N GLY A 1141 53.33 -47.70 -76.18
CA GLY A 1141 52.06 -46.96 -76.17
C GLY A 1141 52.07 -45.54 -75.55
N LYS A 1142 53.22 -44.99 -75.10
CA LYS A 1142 53.30 -43.72 -74.32
C LYS A 1142 54.17 -42.60 -74.95
N LEU A 1143 54.55 -41.56 -74.18
CA LEU A 1143 55.16 -40.28 -74.60
C LEU A 1143 56.06 -39.69 -73.45
N THR A 1144 57.18 -38.98 -73.74
CA THR A 1144 58.28 -38.58 -72.78
C THR A 1144 59.08 -37.28 -73.17
N MET A 1145 60.07 -36.80 -72.36
CA MET A 1145 60.81 -35.48 -72.51
C MET A 1145 62.23 -35.36 -71.81
N ALA A 1146 63.09 -34.33 -72.10
CA ALA A 1146 64.49 -34.03 -71.59
C ALA A 1146 65.03 -32.55 -71.84
N VAL A 1147 66.16 -32.04 -71.25
CA VAL A 1147 66.79 -30.64 -71.38
C VAL A 1147 68.30 -30.50 -70.93
N GLY A 1148 69.16 -29.54 -71.41
CA GLY A 1148 70.61 -29.27 -71.06
C GLY A 1148 71.25 -27.85 -71.37
N ALA A 1149 72.59 -27.61 -71.24
CA ALA A 1149 73.35 -26.29 -71.41
C ALA A 1149 74.92 -26.35 -71.59
N ALA A 1150 75.64 -25.30 -72.12
CA ALA A 1150 77.13 -25.28 -72.41
C ALA A 1150 77.87 -23.90 -72.68
N TYR A 1151 79.20 -23.87 -72.99
CA TYR A 1151 80.10 -22.66 -73.13
C TYR A 1151 81.41 -22.86 -73.99
N TYR A 1152 81.91 -21.85 -74.76
CA TYR A 1152 83.32 -21.61 -75.17
C TYR A 1152 83.55 -20.25 -75.90
N ASN A 1153 84.63 -19.51 -75.55
CA ASN A 1153 85.16 -18.25 -76.15
C ASN A 1153 84.15 -17.14 -76.52
N ASP A 1154 83.91 -16.21 -75.58
CA ASP A 1154 82.92 -15.09 -75.64
C ASP A 1154 81.44 -15.55 -75.64
N GLN A 1155 81.15 -16.86 -75.52
CA GLN A 1155 79.95 -17.43 -76.15
C GLN A 1155 79.42 -18.76 -75.52
N ASN A 1156 78.08 -18.95 -75.36
CA ASN A 1156 77.44 -19.98 -74.50
C ASN A 1156 76.00 -20.44 -74.88
N ALA A 1157 75.46 -21.57 -74.35
CA ALA A 1157 74.25 -22.27 -74.86
C ALA A 1157 73.26 -23.02 -73.88
N VAL A 1158 71.99 -23.32 -74.28
CA VAL A 1158 70.90 -24.05 -73.50
C VAL A 1158 69.85 -24.81 -74.37
N GLY A 1159 69.35 -26.05 -74.08
CA GLY A 1159 68.25 -26.72 -74.89
C GLY A 1159 67.56 -28.09 -74.55
N VAL A 1160 66.42 -28.40 -75.21
CA VAL A 1160 65.32 -29.40 -74.93
C VAL A 1160 65.34 -30.72 -75.77
N THR A 1161 64.57 -31.79 -75.41
CA THR A 1161 63.95 -32.84 -76.29
C THR A 1161 62.62 -33.47 -75.79
N PHE A 1162 61.82 -34.13 -76.65
CA PHE A 1162 60.58 -34.94 -76.46
C PHE A 1162 60.67 -36.35 -77.12
N ARG A 1163 59.87 -37.38 -76.75
CA ARG A 1163 59.71 -38.66 -77.54
C ARG A 1163 58.35 -39.41 -77.39
N ARG A 1164 57.71 -39.87 -78.49
CA ARG A 1164 56.50 -40.76 -78.56
C ARG A 1164 56.89 -42.23 -78.81
N THR A 1165 56.08 -43.23 -78.42
CA THR A 1165 56.31 -44.67 -78.72
C THR A 1165 54.99 -45.48 -78.83
N ALA A 1166 54.98 -46.58 -79.60
CA ALA A 1166 53.78 -47.30 -80.09
C ALA A 1166 53.35 -48.55 -79.29
N ASP A 1167 52.08 -48.96 -79.43
CA ASP A 1167 51.37 -49.81 -78.47
C ASP A 1167 51.82 -51.29 -78.41
N ASN A 1168 52.25 -51.87 -79.54
CA ASN A 1168 52.90 -53.19 -79.57
C ASN A 1168 54.40 -53.13 -79.18
N GLY A 1169 54.88 -51.96 -78.75
CA GLY A 1169 56.27 -51.68 -78.39
C GLY A 1169 57.26 -51.47 -79.55
N ARG A 1170 56.81 -51.51 -80.82
CA ARG A 1170 57.73 -51.63 -81.96
C ARG A 1170 58.19 -50.34 -82.65
N TRP A 1171 57.84 -49.11 -82.22
CA TRP A 1171 58.48 -47.88 -82.78
C TRP A 1171 58.30 -46.59 -81.94
N SER A 1172 59.11 -45.55 -82.22
CA SER A 1172 59.20 -44.26 -81.52
C SER A 1172 59.66 -43.06 -82.39
N LEU A 1173 59.47 -41.82 -81.89
CA LEU A 1173 59.76 -40.53 -82.56
C LEU A 1173 60.24 -39.46 -81.55
N THR A 1174 61.29 -38.67 -81.82
CA THR A 1174 62.04 -37.80 -80.87
C THR A 1174 62.34 -36.37 -81.45
N THR A 1175 62.34 -35.29 -80.66
CA THR A 1175 62.59 -33.90 -81.16
C THR A 1175 63.04 -32.89 -80.09
N GLY A 1176 63.98 -31.96 -80.36
CA GLY A 1176 64.62 -31.06 -79.38
C GLY A 1176 65.36 -29.83 -79.93
N ALA A 1177 65.80 -28.89 -79.07
CA ALA A 1177 66.33 -27.58 -79.51
C ALA A 1177 67.24 -26.88 -78.49
N ALA A 1178 68.46 -26.47 -78.87
CA ALA A 1178 69.42 -25.72 -78.03
C ALA A 1178 69.96 -24.42 -78.65
N LEU A 1179 70.41 -23.48 -77.82
CA LEU A 1179 70.63 -22.10 -78.23
C LEU A 1179 71.99 -21.53 -77.84
N GLY A 1180 72.98 -21.65 -78.73
CA GLY A 1180 74.29 -21.00 -78.62
C GLY A 1180 74.40 -19.62 -79.28
N SER A 1181 75.54 -19.35 -79.91
CA SER A 1181 76.32 -18.15 -79.59
C SER A 1181 77.08 -17.53 -80.80
N GLN A 1182 78.43 -17.48 -80.93
CA GLN A 1182 79.09 -17.14 -82.23
C GLN A 1182 78.98 -18.34 -83.19
N GLY A 1183 77.73 -18.67 -83.54
CA GLY A 1183 77.33 -19.90 -84.21
C GLY A 1183 75.90 -20.26 -83.82
N SER A 1184 75.12 -20.74 -84.78
CA SER A 1184 73.67 -20.85 -84.66
C SER A 1184 73.18 -21.59 -83.40
N PRO A 1185 72.04 -21.20 -82.79
CA PRO A 1185 71.24 -22.15 -82.03
C PRO A 1185 71.04 -23.44 -82.84
N LEU A 1186 71.34 -24.58 -82.22
CA LEU A 1186 71.37 -25.89 -82.84
C LEU A 1186 70.10 -26.66 -82.45
N VAL A 1187 69.28 -27.00 -83.45
CA VAL A 1187 68.01 -27.72 -83.27
C VAL A 1187 68.13 -29.14 -83.82
N ARG A 1188 67.47 -30.13 -83.19
CA ARG A 1188 67.69 -31.56 -83.40
C ARG A 1188 66.37 -32.34 -83.47
N ILE A 1189 66.28 -33.29 -84.40
CA ILE A 1189 65.13 -34.20 -84.54
C ILE A 1189 65.67 -35.63 -84.75
N GLY A 1190 64.91 -36.66 -84.36
CA GLY A 1190 65.29 -38.06 -84.56
C GLY A 1190 64.09 -39.03 -84.50
N VAL A 1191 64.23 -40.22 -85.09
CA VAL A 1191 63.18 -41.27 -85.12
C VAL A 1191 63.82 -42.60 -84.75
N SER A 1192 63.08 -43.58 -84.21
CA SER A 1192 63.63 -44.92 -83.93
C SER A 1192 62.55 -46.00 -83.97
N THR A 1193 62.66 -46.94 -84.91
CA THR A 1193 61.70 -48.03 -85.13
C THR A 1193 62.33 -49.41 -84.89
N ILE A 1194 61.52 -50.42 -84.61
CA ILE A 1194 61.87 -51.85 -84.67
C ILE A 1194 61.23 -52.42 -85.95
N ILE A 1195 62.03 -53.10 -86.76
CA ILE A 1195 61.63 -53.84 -87.95
C ILE A 1195 62.32 -55.21 -87.83
N ASP A 1196 61.64 -56.28 -88.26
CA ASP A 1196 62.20 -57.65 -88.30
C ASP A 1196 63.09 -57.88 -89.54
#